data_AF-A0A2M7L1V4-F1
#
_entry.id   AF-A0A2M7L1V4-F1
#
_cell.length_a   1.000
_cell.length_b   1.000
_cell.length_c   1.000
_cell.angle_alpha   90.00
_cell.angle_beta   90.00
_cell.angle_gamma   90.00
#
_symmetry.space_group_name_H-M   'P 1'
#
loop_
_entity.id
_entity.type
_entity.pdbx_description
1 polymer ?
#
loop_
_entity_poly.entity_id
_entity_poly.type
_entity_poly.pdbx_seq_one_letter_code
_entity_poly.pdbx_strand_id
1 'polypeptide(L)'
;MIHLRNALLLALTGAVSLPGWAAEIRGQVVDAAGNAVAQAMVQVRLQTERRESLEPKAVQADAQGAFVIAAEVAAGDAVKWVNGLAVSPTRGLGVVAARFGEPVRVELLPYRSATGVLRDQQGQPVAGAEVCVRWVTLPRKPGEEWARFASVPDEFRRPHLATTSGADGKWELHCIPQEAEVSLEVTSEQYATEQVRVPQGVEAPPPITTVLQLAGHIEGTVTNAETGQPQPDVRVVVQGFRGTDGGGGSRTDASGKYRVSGLHAGQYNVVVQCEPMGEWTAAAVEQLALAAGMTAKGTDLRLVKGVILRGSVIDGETGKPLPNVAVATYGPHCPRSNAMCLPSKTDEQGRFQFRVPPGGVWVYVQGIPEGYVHSEGCDADVTVKEGEEGEPVTLRVQRGGEVSGVVVDEMGFPVTGATVTAQQEGWSQPSTTTGKGGRFTLTGLARKGEITVAAEDKRVRTEYPVKLRGDQLPTTPLRLVMKAAVKMKVTGRVVDPDGGPLRGVAVTMENTRPVGQGMYRTEPPRQTETNEGGEFAFEEIEADSRVTLRAALGGHRYLRGGAVPEGGGETRTAEDLVLLPLGQTVSGRVVTASGEPQPDATVFAAGYLWGDPATTGADGRFTLGDLPKGRLKLVAVHGARARGIAECESGATDATLQLRETPPPDWSQAPTEADKQLALKLLLEAWEYSRDHTYYARDTLPREVARVDPAVARDMVRDLPAGNREWAVSVLLGSLAELAPESALQLLDLLDDLNSNDTRAVACATLAYHLAPRDPKLAGELFVRATQAVNPQAKSITAVFAGSYLVRAALRLGRDDADKLFDSLLEQAKQLGDKKDDMLAGLAEQLGEYPALAERLTGQIESTNEKRR
;
A
#
# COMPACT_ATOMS: atom_id res chain seq x y z
N MET A 1 -7.57 32.11 -59.08
CA MET A 1 -8.55 32.22 -57.98
C MET A 1 -8.40 31.15 -56.90
N ILE A 2 -8.12 29.88 -57.22
CA ILE A 2 -7.93 28.81 -56.22
C ILE A 2 -6.64 29.00 -55.39
N HIS A 3 -5.53 29.45 -56.01
CA HIS A 3 -4.30 29.76 -55.26
C HIS A 3 -4.41 31.02 -54.39
N LEU A 4 -5.23 32.02 -54.77
CA LEU A 4 -5.53 33.17 -53.91
C LEU A 4 -6.43 32.79 -52.73
N ARG A 5 -7.35 31.83 -52.93
CA ARG A 5 -8.25 31.33 -51.88
C ARG A 5 -7.52 30.43 -50.88
N ASN A 6 -6.53 29.65 -51.33
CA ASN A 6 -5.68 28.85 -50.45
C ASN A 6 -4.62 29.69 -49.73
N ALA A 7 -4.10 30.76 -50.34
CA ALA A 7 -3.23 31.71 -49.65
C ALA A 7 -3.99 32.56 -48.62
N LEU A 8 -5.25 32.93 -48.88
CA LEU A 8 -6.11 33.59 -47.87
C LEU A 8 -6.51 32.63 -46.74
N LEU A 9 -6.75 31.34 -47.01
CA LEU A 9 -7.03 30.35 -45.97
C LEU A 9 -5.79 30.05 -45.11
N LEU A 10 -4.59 29.96 -45.70
CA LEU A 10 -3.34 29.79 -44.95
C LEU A 10 -2.94 31.06 -44.16
N ALA A 11 -3.33 32.24 -44.62
CA ALA A 11 -3.16 33.49 -43.86
C ALA A 11 -4.20 33.66 -42.73
N LEU A 12 -5.36 32.99 -42.82
CA LEU A 12 -6.40 32.96 -41.78
C LEU A 12 -6.26 31.78 -40.80
N THR A 13 -5.46 30.76 -41.11
CA THR A 13 -5.11 29.64 -40.20
C THR A 13 -3.71 29.74 -39.61
N GLY A 14 -2.97 30.83 -39.86
CA GLY A 14 -1.95 31.27 -38.92
C GLY A 14 -2.66 31.46 -37.59
N ALA A 15 -2.37 30.59 -36.62
CA ALA A 15 -3.04 30.52 -35.34
C ALA A 15 -3.30 31.92 -34.79
N VAL A 16 -4.54 32.39 -34.90
CA VAL A 16 -5.04 33.40 -33.97
C VAL A 16 -5.16 32.61 -32.67
N SER A 17 -4.05 32.47 -31.95
CA SER A 17 -4.09 32.22 -30.53
C SER A 17 -4.96 33.34 -29.99
N LEU A 18 -6.21 33.03 -29.66
CA LEU A 18 -7.01 33.93 -28.85
C LEU A 18 -6.11 34.30 -27.66
N PRO A 19 -5.87 35.60 -27.41
CA PRO A 19 -4.96 35.98 -26.35
C PRO A 19 -5.48 35.35 -25.05
N GLY A 20 -4.59 34.66 -24.34
CA GLY A 20 -4.87 34.20 -22.99
C GLY A 20 -5.33 35.38 -22.13
N TRP A 21 -6.05 35.08 -21.06
CA TRP A 21 -6.49 36.11 -20.11
C TRP A 21 -5.63 36.05 -18.85
N ALA A 22 -5.41 37.19 -18.22
CA ALA A 22 -4.66 37.26 -16.97
C ALA A 22 -5.61 36.98 -15.79
N ALA A 23 -5.40 35.87 -15.10
CA ALA A 23 -6.03 35.59 -13.82
C ALA A 23 -5.31 36.37 -12.72
N GLU A 24 -5.98 37.37 -12.14
CA GLU A 24 -5.49 38.09 -10.97
C GLU A 24 -6.03 37.47 -9.68
N ILE A 25 -5.12 37.07 -8.80
CA ILE A 25 -5.40 36.57 -7.46
C ILE A 25 -5.03 37.66 -6.47
N ARG A 26 -6.04 38.18 -5.78
CA ARG A 26 -5.89 39.20 -4.75
C ARG A 26 -6.11 38.56 -3.40
N GLY A 27 -5.22 38.85 -2.46
CA GLY A 27 -5.32 38.28 -1.13
C GLY A 27 -4.58 39.07 -0.06
N GLN A 28 -4.64 38.55 1.16
CA GLN A 28 -3.99 39.13 2.32
C GLN A 28 -3.32 38.04 3.18
N VAL A 29 -2.11 38.33 3.67
CA VAL A 29 -1.39 37.53 4.67
C VAL A 29 -1.62 38.13 6.05
N VAL A 30 -2.06 37.29 6.98
CA VAL A 30 -2.31 37.68 8.37
C VAL A 30 -1.64 36.71 9.34
N ASP A 31 -1.42 37.12 10.59
CA ASP A 31 -1.06 36.21 11.67
C ASP A 31 -2.30 35.56 12.32
N ALA A 32 -2.09 34.65 13.27
CA ALA A 32 -3.15 33.98 14.03
C ALA A 32 -4.05 34.94 14.84
N ALA A 33 -3.58 36.15 15.15
CA ALA A 33 -4.38 37.19 15.79
C ALA A 33 -5.16 38.06 14.77
N GLY A 34 -4.99 37.79 13.48
CA GLY A 34 -5.63 38.48 12.37
C GLY A 34 -4.94 39.77 11.93
N ASN A 35 -3.75 40.10 12.46
CA ASN A 35 -3.01 41.28 12.05
C ASN A 35 -2.32 41.04 10.71
N ALA A 36 -2.26 42.08 9.88
CA ALA A 36 -1.53 42.04 8.61
C ALA A 36 -0.04 41.72 8.80
N VAL A 37 0.50 40.84 7.94
CA VAL A 37 1.92 40.48 7.95
C VAL A 37 2.59 41.00 6.69
N ALA A 38 3.37 42.08 6.85
CA ALA A 38 4.14 42.67 5.77
C ALA A 38 5.34 41.80 5.36
N GLN A 39 5.77 41.94 4.10
CA GLN A 39 6.96 41.27 3.54
C GLN A 39 6.91 39.74 3.54
N ALA A 40 5.76 39.14 3.85
CA ALA A 40 5.57 37.70 3.69
C ALA A 40 5.71 37.33 2.21
N MET A 41 6.49 36.31 1.92
CA MET A 41 6.58 35.73 0.57
C MET A 41 5.34 34.88 0.33
N VAL A 42 4.66 35.08 -0.79
CA VAL A 42 3.44 34.37 -1.16
C VAL A 42 3.62 33.71 -2.51
N GLN A 43 3.27 32.43 -2.60
CA GLN A 43 3.09 31.73 -3.86
C GLN A 43 1.72 31.10 -3.90
N VAL A 44 1.13 31.09 -5.09
CA VAL A 44 -0.07 30.32 -5.38
C VAL A 44 0.18 29.39 -6.54
N ARG A 45 -0.51 28.26 -6.51
CA ARG A 45 -0.65 27.30 -7.58
C ARG A 45 -2.12 27.31 -7.98
N LEU A 46 -2.36 27.57 -9.25
CA LEU A 46 -3.71 27.55 -9.82
C LEU A 46 -3.91 26.22 -10.51
N GLN A 47 -5.10 25.66 -10.35
CA GLN A 47 -5.49 24.51 -11.14
C GLN A 47 -6.64 24.87 -12.06
N THR A 48 -6.45 24.59 -13.34
CA THR A 48 -7.45 24.88 -14.36
C THR A 48 -8.49 23.76 -14.46
N GLU A 49 -9.59 24.01 -15.17
CA GLU A 49 -10.60 22.98 -15.50
C GLU A 49 -9.98 21.79 -16.23
N ARG A 50 -8.96 22.07 -17.02
CA ARG A 50 -8.16 21.06 -17.71
C ARG A 50 -7.14 20.37 -16.79
N ARG A 51 -7.18 20.61 -15.48
CA ARG A 51 -6.24 20.10 -14.46
C ARG A 51 -4.78 20.47 -14.72
N GLU A 52 -4.54 21.53 -15.49
CA GLU A 52 -3.18 22.06 -15.61
C GLU A 52 -2.84 22.86 -14.36
N SER A 53 -1.61 22.69 -13.89
CA SER A 53 -1.08 23.40 -12.72
C SER A 53 -0.28 24.60 -13.21
N LEU A 54 -0.79 25.80 -12.97
CA LEU A 54 -0.07 27.04 -13.22
C LEU A 54 0.62 27.47 -11.92
N GLU A 55 1.92 27.73 -12.00
CA GLU A 55 2.75 28.15 -10.86
C GLU A 55 3.31 29.55 -11.15
N PRO A 56 2.50 30.61 -10.96
CA PRO A 56 2.97 31.97 -11.12
C PRO A 56 4.10 32.29 -10.13
N LYS A 57 4.92 33.28 -10.50
CA LYS A 57 6.05 33.73 -9.69
C LYS A 57 5.59 34.20 -8.31
N ALA A 58 6.36 33.86 -7.29
CA ALA A 58 6.15 34.35 -5.93
C ALA A 58 6.21 35.89 -5.86
N VAL A 59 5.41 36.46 -4.95
CA VAL A 59 5.38 37.91 -4.68
C VAL A 59 5.55 38.18 -3.19
N GLN A 60 5.94 39.41 -2.85
CA GLN A 60 5.97 39.89 -1.47
C GLN A 60 4.67 40.62 -1.14
N ALA A 61 4.13 40.34 0.05
CA ALA A 61 3.03 41.09 0.62
C ALA A 61 3.46 42.52 1.01
N ASP A 62 2.59 43.50 0.77
CA ASP A 62 2.83 44.91 1.10
C ASP A 62 2.75 45.21 2.61
N ALA A 63 2.83 46.49 2.99
CA ALA A 63 2.79 46.91 4.39
C ALA A 63 1.47 46.57 5.11
N GLN A 64 0.39 46.32 4.37
CA GLN A 64 -0.92 45.91 4.86
C GLN A 64 -1.13 44.39 4.70
N GLY A 65 -0.07 43.64 4.38
CA GLY A 65 -0.11 42.21 4.13
C GLY A 65 -0.85 41.84 2.84
N ALA A 66 -1.22 42.80 1.99
CA ALA A 66 -1.94 42.51 0.75
C ALA A 66 -0.97 42.05 -0.35
N PHE A 67 -1.45 41.16 -1.23
CA PHE A 67 -0.70 40.69 -2.38
C PHE A 67 -1.58 40.57 -3.62
N VAL A 68 -0.95 40.70 -4.79
CA VAL A 68 -1.57 40.45 -6.09
C VAL A 68 -0.64 39.57 -6.91
N ILE A 69 -1.14 38.40 -7.34
CA ILE A 69 -0.42 37.48 -8.22
C ILE A 69 -1.21 37.37 -9.52
N ALA A 70 -0.53 37.52 -10.65
CA ALA A 70 -1.12 37.32 -11.97
C ALA A 70 -0.58 36.03 -12.60
N ALA A 71 -1.45 35.28 -13.27
CA ALA A 71 -1.08 34.13 -14.10
C ALA A 71 -1.76 34.24 -15.47
N GLU A 72 -1.03 33.92 -16.53
CA GLU A 72 -1.62 33.82 -17.86
C GLU A 72 -2.37 32.49 -18.00
N VAL A 73 -3.65 32.57 -18.35
CA VAL A 73 -4.52 31.41 -18.57
C VAL A 73 -4.83 31.30 -20.05
N ALA A 74 -4.67 30.11 -20.62
CA ALA A 74 -4.98 29.85 -22.01
C ALA A 74 -6.43 30.22 -22.37
N ALA A 75 -6.65 30.74 -23.57
CA ALA A 75 -7.99 31.11 -24.02
C ALA A 75 -8.94 29.89 -24.04
N GLY A 76 -10.12 30.06 -23.44
CA GLY A 76 -11.12 28.99 -23.30
C GLY A 76 -10.85 27.99 -22.17
N ASP A 77 -9.87 28.26 -21.30
CA ASP A 77 -9.68 27.57 -20.03
C ASP A 77 -10.10 28.47 -18.85
N ALA A 78 -10.51 27.85 -17.75
CA ALA A 78 -10.93 28.53 -16.53
C ALA A 78 -10.18 27.98 -15.32
N VAL A 79 -9.82 28.86 -14.38
CA VAL A 79 -9.21 28.46 -13.11
C VAL A 79 -10.34 28.06 -12.17
N LYS A 80 -10.28 26.87 -11.58
CA LYS A 80 -11.28 26.44 -10.60
C LYS A 80 -10.86 26.73 -9.16
N TRP A 81 -9.59 26.51 -8.83
CA TRP A 81 -9.10 26.70 -7.46
C TRP A 81 -7.66 27.20 -7.38
N VAL A 82 -7.37 27.74 -6.20
CA VAL A 82 -6.10 28.35 -5.80
C VAL A 82 -5.61 27.61 -4.56
N ASN A 83 -4.45 26.98 -4.65
CA ASN A 83 -3.71 26.50 -3.48
C ASN A 83 -2.53 27.44 -3.27
N GLY A 84 -2.32 27.94 -2.07
CA GLY A 84 -1.27 28.90 -1.82
C GLY A 84 -0.55 28.65 -0.52
N LEU A 85 0.62 29.23 -0.39
CA LEU A 85 1.38 29.25 0.85
C LEU A 85 1.97 30.65 1.04
N ALA A 86 2.10 31.05 2.29
CA ALA A 86 2.84 32.25 2.67
C ALA A 86 3.88 31.91 3.73
N VAL A 87 5.08 32.49 3.60
CA VAL A 87 6.17 32.34 4.56
C VAL A 87 6.59 33.72 5.05
N SER A 88 6.65 33.88 6.36
CA SER A 88 7.30 35.00 7.01
C SER A 88 8.46 34.50 7.86
N PRO A 89 9.69 35.01 7.62
CA PRO A 89 10.89 34.70 8.40
C PRO A 89 10.75 34.75 9.92
N THR A 90 9.88 35.63 10.43
CA THR A 90 9.74 35.93 11.85
C THR A 90 8.37 35.56 12.42
N ARG A 91 7.41 35.21 11.55
CA ARG A 91 6.00 34.98 11.92
C ARG A 91 5.47 33.60 11.54
N GLY A 92 6.24 32.78 10.81
CA GLY A 92 5.91 31.39 10.51
C GLY A 92 5.42 31.15 9.08
N LEU A 93 4.73 30.04 8.87
CA LEU A 93 4.23 29.57 7.57
C LEU A 93 2.71 29.34 7.63
N GLY A 94 2.02 29.68 6.54
CA GLY A 94 0.60 29.44 6.33
C GLY A 94 0.31 28.76 5.00
N VAL A 95 -0.77 27.99 4.93
CA VAL A 95 -1.24 27.32 3.71
C VAL A 95 -2.73 27.62 3.51
N VAL A 96 -3.13 27.88 2.28
CA VAL A 96 -4.51 28.18 1.90
C VAL A 96 -4.96 27.30 0.73
N ALA A 97 -6.24 26.95 0.73
CA ALA A 97 -6.95 26.41 -0.42
C ALA A 97 -8.25 27.20 -0.57
N ALA A 98 -8.53 27.73 -1.75
CA ALA A 98 -9.73 28.55 -2.03
C ALA A 98 -10.24 28.33 -3.45
N ARG A 99 -11.53 28.60 -3.70
CA ARG A 99 -12.04 28.64 -5.08
C ARG A 99 -11.57 29.92 -5.76
N PHE A 100 -11.35 29.84 -7.06
CA PHE A 100 -10.99 31.03 -7.83
C PHE A 100 -12.11 32.08 -7.76
N GLY A 101 -11.75 33.34 -7.46
CA GLY A 101 -12.69 34.44 -7.25
C GLY A 101 -13.14 34.66 -5.81
N GLU A 102 -12.86 33.74 -4.88
CA GLU A 102 -13.05 33.97 -3.45
C GLU A 102 -11.89 34.80 -2.86
N PRO A 103 -12.13 35.58 -1.77
CA PRO A 103 -11.04 36.28 -1.08
C PRO A 103 -9.98 35.30 -0.57
N VAL A 104 -8.73 35.46 -1.04
CA VAL A 104 -7.62 34.62 -0.60
C VAL A 104 -7.01 35.21 0.67
N ARG A 105 -7.21 34.56 1.81
CA ARG A 105 -6.59 34.95 3.08
C ARG A 105 -5.64 33.85 3.54
N VAL A 106 -4.35 34.15 3.64
CA VAL A 106 -3.34 33.22 4.13
C VAL A 106 -3.02 33.56 5.58
N GLU A 107 -3.41 32.69 6.50
CA GLU A 107 -3.10 32.83 7.92
C GLU A 107 -1.79 32.12 8.24
N LEU A 108 -0.81 32.85 8.74
CA LEU A 108 0.43 32.30 9.28
C LEU A 108 0.14 31.65 10.61
N LEU A 109 0.47 30.37 10.70
CA LEU A 109 0.13 29.53 11.83
C LEU A 109 1.13 29.75 12.98
N PRO A 110 0.70 29.51 14.23
CA PRO A 110 1.63 29.38 15.35
C PRO A 110 2.73 28.38 15.02
N TYR A 111 3.97 28.72 15.35
CA TYR A 111 5.15 27.95 14.99
C TYR A 111 5.94 27.49 16.21
N ARG A 112 6.72 26.43 16.03
CA ARG A 112 7.62 25.86 17.03
C ARG A 112 8.99 25.52 16.43
N SER A 113 9.93 25.13 17.28
CA SER A 113 11.18 24.48 16.85
C SER A 113 10.97 22.96 16.72
N ALA A 114 11.58 22.36 15.71
CA ALA A 114 11.85 20.92 15.68
C ALA A 114 13.35 20.69 15.83
N THR A 115 13.73 19.67 16.59
CA THR A 115 15.13 19.30 16.82
C THR A 115 15.36 17.84 16.50
N GLY A 116 16.59 17.48 16.18
CA GLY A 116 16.95 16.10 15.94
C GLY A 116 18.45 15.85 15.90
N VAL A 117 18.80 14.58 15.69
CA VAL A 117 20.18 14.10 15.58
C VAL A 117 20.29 13.19 14.35
N LEU A 118 21.23 13.51 13.47
CA LEU A 118 21.59 12.69 12.32
C LEU A 118 22.78 11.80 12.67
N ARG A 119 22.65 10.51 12.40
CA ARG A 119 23.73 9.53 12.58
C ARG A 119 23.93 8.70 11.32
N ASP A 120 25.13 8.18 11.11
CA ASP A 120 25.37 7.14 10.10
C ASP A 120 25.00 5.75 10.64
N GLN A 121 25.12 4.72 9.79
CA GLN A 121 24.83 3.33 10.15
C GLN A 121 25.78 2.77 11.22
N GLN A 122 26.92 3.42 11.47
CA GLN A 122 27.88 3.09 12.52
C GLN A 122 27.61 3.86 13.82
N GLY A 123 26.55 4.67 13.86
CA GLY A 123 26.14 5.48 15.00
C GLY A 123 26.91 6.79 15.17
N GLN A 124 27.83 7.14 14.24
CA GLN A 124 28.59 8.39 14.29
C GLN A 124 27.72 9.58 13.89
N PRO A 125 27.93 10.77 14.47
CA PRO A 125 27.17 11.97 14.12
C PRO A 125 27.46 12.43 12.68
N VAL A 126 26.42 12.81 11.94
CA VAL A 126 26.54 13.34 10.57
C VAL A 126 26.46 14.87 10.58
N ALA A 127 27.60 15.51 10.35
CA ALA A 127 27.71 16.97 10.25
C ALA A 127 27.53 17.47 8.81
N GLY A 128 27.02 18.69 8.66
CA GLY A 128 26.93 19.37 7.37
C GLY A 128 25.77 18.92 6.46
N ALA A 129 24.87 18.07 6.93
CA ALA A 129 23.67 17.70 6.20
C ALA A 129 22.60 18.81 6.31
N GLU A 130 21.95 19.16 5.21
CA GLU A 130 20.88 20.14 5.19
C GLU A 130 19.55 19.46 5.56
N VAL A 131 18.79 20.07 6.46
CA VAL A 131 17.46 19.63 6.86
C VAL A 131 16.48 20.75 6.52
N CYS A 132 15.54 20.50 5.62
CA CYS A 132 14.63 21.54 5.13
C CYS A 132 13.17 21.10 5.04
N VAL A 133 12.23 22.04 5.14
CA VAL A 133 10.80 21.75 4.99
C VAL A 133 10.49 21.45 3.53
N ARG A 134 9.90 20.28 3.25
CA ARG A 134 9.52 19.87 1.90
C ARG A 134 8.01 19.94 1.67
N TRP A 135 7.23 19.41 2.62
CA TRP A 135 5.76 19.43 2.56
C TRP A 135 5.17 19.86 3.89
N VAL A 136 4.09 20.63 3.82
CA VAL A 136 3.26 20.99 4.96
C VAL A 136 1.85 20.52 4.69
N THR A 137 1.30 19.73 5.61
CA THR A 137 -0.04 19.18 5.54
C THR A 137 -0.82 19.59 6.78
N LEU A 138 -1.91 20.33 6.58
CA LEU A 138 -2.81 20.71 7.65
C LEU A 138 -3.94 19.70 7.80
N PRO A 139 -4.39 19.45 9.05
CA PRO A 139 -5.61 18.69 9.28
C PRO A 139 -6.78 19.40 8.60
N ARG A 140 -7.63 18.58 8.00
CA ARG A 140 -8.84 19.05 7.32
C ARG A 140 -9.80 19.63 8.36
N LYS A 141 -10.20 20.91 8.21
CA LYS A 141 -11.18 21.50 9.13
C LYS A 141 -12.60 21.06 8.76
N PRO A 142 -13.52 20.96 9.74
CA PRO A 142 -14.91 20.58 9.46
C PRO A 142 -15.60 21.55 8.47
N GLY A 143 -15.89 21.07 7.25
CA GLY A 143 -16.57 21.88 6.20
C GLY A 143 -15.63 22.34 5.09
N GLU A 144 -14.33 22.08 5.22
CA GLU A 144 -13.42 22.20 4.08
C GLU A 144 -13.67 21.01 3.14
N GLU A 145 -13.94 21.32 1.87
CA GLU A 145 -14.13 20.33 0.81
C GLU A 145 -12.81 19.58 0.48
N TRP A 146 -11.65 20.11 0.88
CA TRP A 146 -10.33 19.64 0.42
C TRP A 146 -9.26 19.70 1.52
N ALA A 147 -8.22 18.87 1.38
CA ALA A 147 -7.05 18.92 2.26
C ALA A 147 -6.18 20.14 1.92
N ARG A 148 -5.70 20.85 2.95
CA ARG A 148 -4.76 21.97 2.80
C ARG A 148 -3.35 21.43 2.92
N PHE A 149 -2.68 21.27 1.79
CA PHE A 149 -1.29 20.85 1.75
C PHE A 149 -0.53 21.68 0.71
N ALA A 150 0.75 21.89 0.94
CA ALA A 150 1.62 22.58 0.00
C ALA A 150 3.02 21.99 0.04
N SER A 151 3.61 21.79 -1.14
CA SER A 151 5.06 21.64 -1.26
C SER A 151 5.71 23.00 -1.06
N VAL A 152 6.79 23.06 -0.29
CA VAL A 152 7.57 24.30 -0.13
C VAL A 152 8.60 24.41 -1.26
N PRO A 153 8.50 25.41 -2.14
CA PRO A 153 9.48 25.70 -3.18
C PRO A 153 10.87 25.91 -2.61
N ASP A 154 11.89 25.55 -3.37
CA ASP A 154 13.29 25.69 -2.95
C ASP A 154 13.65 27.16 -2.63
N GLU A 155 13.07 28.11 -3.37
CA GLU A 155 13.22 29.56 -3.14
C GLU A 155 12.70 30.05 -1.78
N PHE A 156 11.83 29.27 -1.12
CA PHE A 156 11.32 29.59 0.22
C PHE A 156 11.99 28.80 1.33
N ARG A 157 12.74 27.73 0.99
CA ARG A 157 13.41 26.91 2.00
C ARG A 157 14.54 27.68 2.65
N ARG A 158 15.32 28.42 1.87
CA ARG A 158 16.44 29.19 2.37
C ARG A 158 16.07 30.68 2.54
N PRO A 159 16.39 31.33 3.67
CA PRO A 159 17.17 30.82 4.80
C PRO A 159 16.34 30.32 6.01
N HIS A 160 15.01 30.29 5.96
CA HIS A 160 14.18 30.18 7.18
C HIS A 160 13.55 28.80 7.43
N LEU A 161 13.46 27.96 6.41
CA LEU A 161 12.88 26.62 6.48
C LEU A 161 13.92 25.57 6.09
N ALA A 162 15.20 25.89 6.31
CA ALA A 162 16.34 25.01 6.16
C ALA A 162 17.36 25.28 7.27
N THR A 163 18.02 24.24 7.74
CA THR A 163 19.11 24.29 8.72
C THR A 163 20.19 23.29 8.31
N THR A 164 21.36 23.35 8.95
CA THR A 164 22.47 22.42 8.69
C THR A 164 22.87 21.75 9.98
N SER A 165 23.10 20.43 9.95
CA SER A 165 23.53 19.69 11.14
C SER A 165 24.92 20.11 11.61
N GLY A 166 25.08 20.27 12.91
CA GLY A 166 26.34 20.59 13.58
C GLY A 166 27.32 19.42 13.62
N ALA A 167 28.52 19.67 14.16
CA ALA A 167 29.57 18.65 14.30
C ALA A 167 29.15 17.43 15.16
N ASP A 168 28.18 17.62 16.06
CA ASP A 168 27.60 16.57 16.89
C ASP A 168 26.36 15.90 16.26
N GLY A 169 26.10 16.18 14.97
CA GLY A 169 24.97 15.65 14.20
C GLY A 169 23.64 16.29 14.55
N LYS A 170 23.60 17.22 15.50
CA LYS A 170 22.36 17.88 15.92
C LYS A 170 21.92 18.94 14.94
N TRP A 171 20.61 19.08 14.76
CA TRP A 171 20.00 20.15 14.00
C TRP A 171 18.81 20.72 14.76
N GLU A 172 18.56 22.00 14.55
CA GLU A 172 17.37 22.71 15.01
C GLU A 172 16.82 23.52 13.86
N LEU A 173 15.52 23.36 13.60
CA LEU A 173 14.79 24.09 12.59
C LEU A 173 13.65 24.86 13.24
N HIS A 174 13.67 26.18 13.09
CA HIS A 174 12.63 27.07 13.57
C HIS A 174 11.46 27.16 12.58
N CYS A 175 10.37 27.81 12.98
CA CYS A 175 9.23 28.13 12.11
C CYS A 175 8.42 26.92 11.60
N ILE A 176 8.36 25.82 12.36
CA ILE A 176 7.54 24.64 12.02
C ILE A 176 6.08 24.86 12.50
N PRO A 177 5.06 24.87 11.63
CA PRO A 177 3.67 25.11 12.03
C PRO A 177 3.15 24.07 13.02
N GLN A 178 2.68 24.48 14.20
CA GLN A 178 2.21 23.61 15.28
C GLN A 178 1.05 22.71 14.87
N GLU A 179 0.13 23.27 14.10
CA GLU A 179 -1.09 22.58 13.64
C GLU A 179 -0.86 21.68 12.42
N ALA A 180 0.34 21.65 11.82
CA ALA A 180 0.62 20.86 10.63
C ALA A 180 1.44 19.61 10.93
N GLU A 181 1.18 18.55 10.17
CA GLU A 181 2.18 17.53 9.89
C GLU A 181 3.17 18.11 8.87
N VAL A 182 4.46 18.03 9.17
CA VAL A 182 5.52 18.60 8.33
C VAL A 182 6.47 17.48 7.91
N SER A 183 6.66 17.33 6.61
CA SER A 183 7.71 16.47 6.06
C SER A 183 8.95 17.31 5.79
N LEU A 184 10.05 16.93 6.45
CA LEU A 184 11.38 17.46 6.24
C LEU A 184 12.13 16.56 5.26
N GLU A 185 12.97 17.17 4.44
CA GLU A 185 13.91 16.49 3.54
C GLU A 185 15.32 16.74 4.07
N VAL A 186 16.06 15.66 4.30
CA VAL A 186 17.46 15.67 4.74
C VAL A 186 18.34 15.35 3.53
N THR A 187 19.18 16.29 3.12
CA THR A 187 20.10 16.14 1.99
C THR A 187 21.54 16.23 2.43
N SER A 188 22.40 15.42 1.80
CA SER A 188 23.84 15.40 2.04
C SER A 188 24.57 15.02 0.76
N GLU A 189 25.83 15.44 0.63
CA GLU A 189 26.69 14.96 -0.46
C GLU A 189 27.07 13.49 -0.30
N GLN A 190 27.14 12.98 0.93
CA GLN A 190 27.63 11.63 1.26
C GLN A 190 26.52 10.61 1.49
N TYR A 191 25.35 11.06 1.92
CA TYR A 191 24.24 10.20 2.36
C TYR A 191 23.01 10.34 1.47
N ALA A 192 22.23 9.27 1.36
CA ALA A 192 20.98 9.24 0.62
C ALA A 192 19.99 10.28 1.20
N THR A 193 19.13 10.82 0.33
CA THR A 193 18.12 11.80 0.73
C THR A 193 17.04 11.12 1.57
N GLU A 194 16.87 11.56 2.81
CA GLU A 194 15.92 10.98 3.75
C GLU A 194 14.72 11.91 3.99
N GLN A 195 13.55 11.32 4.24
CA GLN A 195 12.37 12.07 4.68
C GLN A 195 12.13 11.89 6.17
N VAL A 196 11.96 13.00 6.88
CA VAL A 196 11.72 13.01 8.33
C VAL A 196 10.37 13.67 8.60
N ARG A 197 9.50 12.99 9.33
CA ARG A 197 8.16 13.49 9.67
C ARG A 197 8.15 14.18 11.04
N VAL A 198 7.62 15.39 11.10
CA VAL A 198 7.31 16.09 12.34
C VAL A 198 5.78 16.03 12.55
N PRO A 199 5.30 15.40 13.64
CA PRO A 199 3.87 15.22 13.88
C PRO A 199 3.17 16.54 14.27
N GLN A 200 1.89 16.65 13.93
CA GLN A 200 1.02 17.77 14.34
C GLN A 200 0.75 17.79 15.85
N GLY A 201 0.43 18.96 16.41
CA GLY A 201 -0.19 19.11 17.73
C GLY A 201 0.72 19.01 18.95
N VAL A 202 2.00 18.70 18.77
CA VAL A 202 2.99 18.64 19.87
C VAL A 202 3.74 19.96 19.95
N GLU A 203 3.60 20.70 21.06
CA GLU A 203 4.24 22.02 21.26
C GLU A 203 5.77 21.96 21.22
N ALA A 204 6.36 20.89 21.75
CA ALA A 204 7.79 20.59 21.68
C ALA A 204 7.98 19.09 21.36
N PRO A 205 8.07 18.70 20.07
CA PRO A 205 8.28 17.30 19.72
C PRO A 205 9.62 16.80 20.29
N PRO A 206 9.70 15.53 20.75
CA PRO A 206 10.97 14.98 21.20
C PRO A 206 12.01 15.01 20.07
N PRO A 207 13.32 15.09 20.38
CA PRO A 207 14.36 15.11 19.36
C PRO A 207 14.27 13.91 18.41
N ILE A 208 14.18 14.16 17.12
CA ILE A 208 14.04 13.12 16.10
C ILE A 208 15.41 12.56 15.77
N THR A 209 15.61 11.25 15.96
CA THR A 209 16.86 10.58 15.56
C THR A 209 16.68 9.92 14.19
N THR A 210 17.54 10.26 13.24
CA THR A 210 17.52 9.71 11.88
C THR A 210 18.87 9.07 11.57
N VAL A 211 18.84 7.81 11.10
CA VAL A 211 20.02 7.08 10.67
C VAL A 211 20.11 7.18 9.14
N LEU A 212 21.15 7.83 8.63
CA LEU A 212 21.37 8.05 7.21
C LEU A 212 22.18 6.91 6.59
N GLN A 213 21.82 6.52 5.37
CA GLN A 213 22.53 5.52 4.57
C GLN A 213 23.46 6.17 3.56
N LEU A 214 24.56 5.52 3.18
CA LEU A 214 25.47 6.03 2.14
C LEU A 214 24.74 6.20 0.80
N ALA A 215 24.93 7.36 0.17
CA ALA A 215 24.29 7.68 -1.11
C ALA A 215 24.83 6.81 -2.24
N GLY A 216 23.93 6.23 -3.03
CA GLY A 216 24.23 5.79 -4.37
C GLY A 216 24.12 6.93 -5.39
N HIS A 217 24.77 6.76 -6.54
CA HIS A 217 24.71 7.69 -7.66
C HIS A 217 24.43 6.96 -8.98
N ILE A 218 23.70 7.61 -9.88
CA ILE A 218 23.48 7.14 -11.25
C ILE A 218 24.07 8.18 -12.21
N GLU A 219 24.98 7.73 -13.07
CA GLU A 219 25.69 8.57 -14.05
C GLU A 219 25.64 7.98 -15.44
N GLY A 220 25.35 8.81 -16.43
CA GLY A 220 25.41 8.41 -17.83
C GLY A 220 25.50 9.60 -18.77
N THR A 221 25.43 9.29 -20.06
CA THR A 221 25.38 10.27 -21.15
C THR A 221 24.09 10.13 -21.94
N VAL A 222 23.61 11.24 -22.47
CA VAL A 222 22.55 11.27 -23.48
C VAL A 222 23.16 11.69 -24.81
N THR A 223 22.92 10.89 -25.85
CA THR A 223 23.42 11.16 -27.21
C THR A 223 22.28 11.13 -28.22
N ASN A 224 22.41 11.90 -29.28
CA ASN A 224 21.55 11.80 -30.45
C ASN A 224 21.93 10.55 -31.26
N ALA A 225 20.98 9.65 -31.50
CA ALA A 225 21.24 8.38 -32.15
C ALA A 225 21.61 8.52 -33.64
N GLU A 226 21.15 9.58 -34.33
CA GLU A 226 21.44 9.83 -35.76
C GLU A 226 22.84 10.44 -35.95
N THR A 227 23.19 11.44 -35.14
CA THR A 227 24.45 12.18 -35.31
C THR A 227 25.59 11.63 -34.45
N GLY A 228 25.27 10.84 -33.42
CA GLY A 228 26.22 10.39 -32.40
C GLY A 228 26.69 11.50 -31.45
N GLN A 229 26.18 12.72 -31.58
CA GLN A 229 26.61 13.86 -30.78
C GLN A 229 25.96 13.86 -29.39
N PRO A 230 26.65 14.35 -28.34
CA PRO A 230 26.06 14.52 -27.02
C PRO A 230 24.90 15.53 -27.05
N GLN A 231 23.83 15.25 -26.31
CA GLN A 231 22.66 16.13 -26.24
C GLN A 231 22.62 16.88 -24.90
N PRO A 232 22.81 18.21 -24.88
CA PRO A 232 22.67 19.01 -23.67
C PRO A 232 21.19 19.31 -23.34
N ASP A 233 20.96 19.70 -22.08
CA ASP A 233 19.66 20.14 -21.54
C ASP A 233 18.52 19.12 -21.63
N VAL A 234 18.86 17.83 -21.63
CA VAL A 234 17.89 16.73 -21.58
C VAL A 234 17.58 16.41 -20.13
N ARG A 235 16.30 16.44 -19.74
CA ARG A 235 15.89 16.06 -18.38
C ARG A 235 15.81 14.54 -18.25
N VAL A 236 16.72 13.98 -17.45
CA VAL A 236 16.73 12.56 -17.06
C VAL A 236 16.11 12.43 -15.68
N VAL A 237 15.19 11.49 -15.53
CA VAL A 237 14.49 11.18 -14.27
C VAL A 237 14.78 9.75 -13.87
N VAL A 238 15.05 9.56 -12.59
CA VAL A 238 15.31 8.29 -11.93
C VAL A 238 14.17 8.05 -10.95
N GLN A 239 13.55 6.87 -11.01
CA GLN A 239 12.42 6.52 -10.15
C GLN A 239 12.63 5.16 -9.49
N GLY A 240 12.42 5.09 -8.18
CA GLY A 240 12.51 3.86 -7.42
C GLY A 240 11.51 2.78 -7.88
N PHE A 241 11.96 1.53 -7.86
CA PHE A 241 11.21 0.35 -8.22
C PHE A 241 11.04 -0.59 -7.02
N ARG A 242 9.88 -1.28 -6.94
CA ARG A 242 9.50 -2.31 -5.94
C ARG A 242 10.14 -2.15 -4.55
N GLY A 243 9.54 -1.31 -3.71
CA GLY A 243 10.00 -1.12 -2.33
C GLY A 243 11.25 -0.25 -2.18
N THR A 244 11.80 0.26 -3.28
CA THR A 244 12.78 1.36 -3.25
C THR A 244 12.04 2.68 -3.25
N ASP A 245 12.11 3.41 -2.14
CA ASP A 245 11.55 4.75 -2.04
C ASP A 245 12.45 5.80 -2.69
N GLY A 246 11.83 6.89 -3.18
CA GLY A 246 12.54 8.04 -3.72
C GLY A 246 12.89 7.95 -5.21
N GLY A 247 13.78 8.86 -5.61
CA GLY A 247 14.13 9.12 -7.01
C GLY A 247 14.71 10.53 -7.15
N GLY A 248 14.98 10.96 -8.37
CA GLY A 248 15.53 12.27 -8.63
C GLY A 248 15.58 12.59 -10.11
N GLY A 249 16.08 13.76 -10.45
CA GLY A 249 16.30 14.10 -11.84
C GLY A 249 17.43 15.09 -12.00
N SER A 250 18.07 15.06 -13.16
CA SER A 250 19.11 15.99 -13.55
C SER A 250 18.96 16.35 -15.02
N ARG A 251 19.53 17.48 -15.43
CA ARG A 251 19.64 17.87 -16.84
C ARG A 251 21.05 17.54 -17.32
N THR A 252 21.16 17.12 -18.57
CA THR A 252 22.47 16.87 -19.18
C THR A 252 23.25 18.17 -19.38
N ASP A 253 24.56 18.11 -19.13
CA ASP A 253 25.48 19.22 -19.37
C ASP A 253 25.81 19.40 -20.86
N ALA A 254 26.69 20.37 -21.18
CA ALA A 254 27.15 20.64 -22.55
C ALA A 254 27.83 19.44 -23.25
N SER A 255 28.32 18.46 -22.47
CA SER A 255 28.91 17.21 -22.95
C SER A 255 27.91 16.05 -22.96
N GLY A 256 26.62 16.31 -22.70
CA GLY A 256 25.57 15.32 -22.66
C GLY A 256 25.57 14.46 -21.40
N LYS A 257 26.39 14.76 -20.38
CA LYS A 257 26.49 13.96 -19.16
C LYS A 257 25.44 14.37 -18.14
N TYR A 258 24.92 13.40 -17.39
CA TYR A 258 24.02 13.62 -16.27
C TYR A 258 24.47 12.83 -15.05
N ARG A 259 24.15 13.34 -13.86
CA ARG A 259 24.38 12.66 -12.57
C ARG A 259 23.19 12.89 -11.66
N VAL A 260 22.58 11.81 -11.18
CA VAL A 260 21.57 11.83 -10.11
C VAL A 260 22.22 11.26 -8.85
N SER A 261 22.16 12.02 -7.75
CA SER A 261 22.80 11.70 -6.47
C SER A 261 21.79 11.65 -5.33
N GLY A 262 22.20 11.19 -4.15
CA GLY A 262 21.35 11.09 -2.98
C GLY A 262 20.36 9.92 -3.05
N LEU A 263 20.67 8.87 -3.82
CA LEU A 263 19.79 7.74 -4.01
C LEU A 263 20.04 6.65 -2.96
N HIS A 264 18.99 5.95 -2.56
CA HIS A 264 19.11 4.76 -1.73
C HIS A 264 19.65 3.57 -2.51
N ALA A 265 20.11 2.55 -1.80
CA ALA A 265 20.32 1.24 -2.41
C ALA A 265 18.96 0.65 -2.81
N GLY A 266 18.89 0.08 -4.01
CA GLY A 266 17.64 -0.44 -4.55
C GLY A 266 17.66 -0.61 -6.05
N GLN A 267 16.48 -0.65 -6.64
CA GLN A 267 16.30 -0.75 -8.10
C GLN A 267 15.62 0.50 -8.63
N TYR A 268 16.05 0.96 -9.80
CA TYR A 268 15.57 2.19 -10.40
C TYR A 268 15.24 2.04 -11.89
N ASN A 269 14.22 2.75 -12.33
CA ASN A 269 14.00 3.04 -13.74
C ASN A 269 14.59 4.40 -14.07
N VAL A 270 15.40 4.47 -15.12
CA VAL A 270 16.02 5.71 -15.63
C VAL A 270 15.38 6.06 -16.97
N VAL A 271 14.69 7.19 -17.01
CA VAL A 271 13.89 7.64 -18.16
C VAL A 271 14.34 9.03 -18.61
N VAL A 272 14.26 9.29 -19.91
CA VAL A 272 14.26 10.67 -20.40
C VAL A 272 12.84 11.20 -20.29
N GLN A 273 12.66 12.33 -19.63
CA GLN A 273 11.37 13.01 -19.62
C GLN A 273 11.19 13.79 -20.92
N CYS A 274 10.51 13.19 -21.89
CA CYS A 274 10.10 13.83 -23.13
C CYS A 274 8.63 14.21 -23.10
N GLU A 275 8.30 15.38 -23.65
CA GLU A 275 6.90 15.72 -23.93
C GLU A 275 6.30 14.71 -24.93
N PRO A 276 5.00 14.38 -24.82
CA PRO A 276 4.36 13.40 -25.70
C PRO A 276 4.58 13.65 -27.20
N MET A 277 4.69 14.91 -27.63
CA MET A 277 4.93 15.33 -29.02
C MET A 277 6.27 16.07 -29.20
N GLY A 278 7.22 15.90 -28.27
CA GLY A 278 8.57 16.44 -28.40
C GLY A 278 9.28 15.92 -29.67
N GLU A 279 10.43 16.49 -29.99
CA GLU A 279 11.19 16.08 -31.19
C GLU A 279 11.79 14.67 -31.06
N TRP A 280 12.14 14.27 -29.83
CA TRP A 280 12.89 13.06 -29.53
C TRP A 280 12.22 12.21 -28.45
N THR A 281 12.59 10.94 -28.40
CA THR A 281 12.24 9.98 -27.34
C THR A 281 13.43 9.03 -27.12
N ALA A 282 13.42 8.24 -26.05
CA ALA A 282 14.47 7.27 -25.77
C ALA A 282 13.89 6.02 -25.13
N ALA A 283 14.54 4.88 -25.33
CA ALA A 283 14.31 3.72 -24.49
C ALA A 283 14.87 4.00 -23.08
N ALA A 284 14.12 3.60 -22.06
CA ALA A 284 14.50 3.68 -20.67
C ALA A 284 15.49 2.57 -20.29
N VAL A 285 16.20 2.78 -19.20
CA VAL A 285 16.92 1.71 -18.51
C VAL A 285 16.02 1.22 -17.37
N GLU A 286 15.58 -0.02 -17.48
CA GLU A 286 14.66 -0.63 -16.52
C GLU A 286 15.41 -1.42 -15.45
N GLN A 287 14.93 -1.34 -14.19
CA GLN A 287 15.39 -2.16 -13.06
C GLN A 287 16.92 -2.11 -12.82
N LEU A 288 17.52 -0.93 -13.01
CA LEU A 288 18.92 -0.70 -12.71
C LEU A 288 19.18 -0.89 -11.21
N ALA A 289 19.99 -1.89 -10.86
CA ALA A 289 20.42 -2.12 -9.49
C ALA A 289 21.47 -1.08 -9.06
N LEU A 290 21.25 -0.46 -7.89
CA LEU A 290 22.14 0.48 -7.25
C LEU A 290 22.46 -0.01 -5.84
N ALA A 291 23.75 -0.13 -5.53
CA ALA A 291 24.22 -0.45 -4.18
C ALA A 291 24.56 0.83 -3.40
N ALA A 292 24.46 0.78 -2.08
CA ALA A 292 24.79 1.90 -1.20
C ALA A 292 26.24 2.36 -1.40
N GLY A 293 26.47 3.68 -1.48
CA GLY A 293 27.81 4.25 -1.69
C GLY A 293 28.41 4.05 -3.08
N MET A 294 27.71 3.38 -4.01
CA MET A 294 28.24 3.03 -5.33
C MET A 294 27.70 3.94 -6.43
N THR A 295 28.43 4.02 -7.54
CA THR A 295 27.95 4.64 -8.78
C THR A 295 27.58 3.56 -9.79
N ALA A 296 26.33 3.55 -10.24
CA ALA A 296 25.87 2.63 -11.27
C ALA A 296 26.36 3.06 -12.66
N LYS A 297 26.71 2.08 -13.50
CA LYS A 297 27.18 2.24 -14.89
C LYS A 297 26.18 1.59 -15.87
N GLY A 298 26.28 1.90 -17.16
CA GLY A 298 25.42 1.33 -18.19
C GLY A 298 24.09 2.07 -18.36
N THR A 299 24.06 3.36 -18.03
CA THR A 299 22.86 4.20 -18.08
C THR A 299 22.91 5.25 -19.19
N ASP A 300 23.71 4.98 -20.23
CA ASP A 300 23.74 5.83 -21.41
C ASP A 300 22.42 5.70 -22.19
N LEU A 301 21.78 6.83 -22.47
CA LEU A 301 20.50 6.92 -23.15
C LEU A 301 20.71 7.46 -24.56
N ARG A 302 19.98 6.89 -25.53
CA ARG A 302 20.05 7.30 -26.93
C ARG A 302 18.73 7.93 -27.35
N LEU A 303 18.76 9.21 -27.67
CA LEU A 303 17.62 9.92 -28.23
C LEU A 303 17.43 9.51 -29.69
N VAL A 304 16.24 9.00 -29.99
CA VAL A 304 15.79 8.65 -31.33
C VAL A 304 14.62 9.55 -31.71
N LYS A 305 14.41 9.78 -33.00
CA LYS A 305 13.19 10.48 -33.46
C LYS A 305 11.92 9.73 -33.04
N GLY A 306 12.01 8.41 -32.86
CA GLY A 306 10.85 7.58 -32.53
C GLY A 306 9.76 7.63 -33.60
N VAL A 307 8.61 7.08 -33.28
CA VAL A 307 7.48 6.90 -34.18
C VAL A 307 6.26 7.59 -33.58
N ILE A 308 5.43 8.20 -34.43
CA ILE A 308 4.18 8.84 -34.02
C ILE A 308 3.09 7.78 -33.93
N LEU A 309 2.74 7.40 -32.71
CA LEU A 309 1.55 6.64 -32.39
C LEU A 309 0.34 7.58 -32.37
N ARG A 310 -0.69 7.26 -33.17
CA ARG A 310 -1.93 8.03 -33.24
C ARG A 310 -3.09 7.20 -32.72
N GLY A 311 -4.06 7.87 -32.13
CA GLY A 311 -5.31 7.22 -31.78
C GLY A 311 -6.43 8.19 -31.51
N SER A 312 -7.58 7.65 -31.13
CA SER A 312 -8.74 8.40 -30.72
C SER A 312 -9.46 7.74 -29.55
N VAL A 313 -10.06 8.55 -28.69
CA VAL A 313 -11.01 8.10 -27.67
C VAL A 313 -12.42 8.42 -28.13
N ILE A 314 -13.30 7.42 -28.10
CA ILE A 314 -14.71 7.56 -28.46
C ILE A 314 -15.63 7.07 -27.33
N ASP A 315 -16.85 7.59 -27.33
CA ASP A 315 -17.98 7.03 -26.60
C ASP A 315 -18.36 5.68 -27.24
N GLY A 316 -18.25 4.60 -26.47
CA GLY A 316 -18.46 3.23 -26.96
C GLY A 316 -19.88 2.92 -27.40
N GLU A 317 -20.88 3.72 -27.02
CA GLU A 317 -22.28 3.52 -27.39
C GLU A 317 -22.65 4.34 -28.63
N THR A 318 -22.26 5.61 -28.66
CA THR A 318 -22.65 6.54 -29.72
C THR A 318 -21.63 6.63 -30.85
N GLY A 319 -20.40 6.15 -30.64
CA GLY A 319 -19.27 6.29 -31.56
C GLY A 319 -18.73 7.72 -31.67
N LYS A 320 -19.22 8.66 -30.85
CA LYS A 320 -18.82 10.06 -30.91
C LYS A 320 -17.42 10.26 -30.31
N PRO A 321 -16.60 11.16 -30.87
CA PRO A 321 -15.30 11.48 -30.32
C PRO A 321 -15.41 12.16 -28.95
N LEU A 322 -14.48 11.86 -28.05
CA LEU A 322 -14.41 12.44 -26.70
C LEU A 322 -13.20 13.36 -26.54
N PRO A 323 -13.40 14.69 -26.42
CA PRO A 323 -12.31 15.63 -26.20
C PRO A 323 -11.84 15.69 -24.75
N ASN A 324 -10.63 16.19 -24.54
CA ASN A 324 -10.03 16.45 -23.21
C ASN A 324 -9.91 15.19 -22.31
N VAL A 325 -9.80 14.00 -22.90
CA VAL A 325 -9.56 12.75 -22.19
C VAL A 325 -8.06 12.55 -22.02
N ALA A 326 -7.60 12.34 -20.79
CA ALA A 326 -6.19 12.05 -20.51
C ALA A 326 -5.86 10.60 -20.89
N VAL A 327 -4.98 10.45 -21.87
CA VAL A 327 -4.41 9.18 -22.34
C VAL A 327 -2.96 9.14 -21.90
N ALA A 328 -2.45 7.97 -21.54
CA ALA A 328 -1.04 7.77 -21.23
C ALA A 328 -0.55 6.47 -21.87
N THR A 329 0.77 6.32 -21.95
CA THR A 329 1.42 5.16 -22.54
C THR A 329 2.53 4.61 -21.66
N TYR A 330 2.64 3.29 -21.64
CA TYR A 330 3.80 2.56 -21.16
C TYR A 330 4.44 1.80 -22.32
N GLY A 331 5.74 1.60 -22.29
CA GLY A 331 6.50 0.93 -23.35
C GLY A 331 7.99 1.15 -23.16
N PRO A 332 8.82 1.04 -24.21
CA PRO A 332 10.26 1.21 -24.09
C PRO A 332 10.68 2.54 -23.44
N HIS A 333 9.93 3.63 -23.63
CA HIS A 333 10.23 4.95 -23.06
C HIS A 333 9.83 5.12 -21.59
N CYS A 334 8.80 4.40 -21.16
CA CYS A 334 8.25 4.42 -19.81
C CYS A 334 7.87 2.97 -19.45
N PRO A 335 8.76 2.19 -18.83
CA PRO A 335 8.48 0.81 -18.46
C PRO A 335 7.25 0.67 -17.56
N ARG A 336 6.41 -0.34 -17.82
CA ARG A 336 5.20 -0.64 -17.01
C ARG A 336 5.53 -1.09 -15.58
N SER A 337 6.81 -1.34 -15.30
CA SER A 337 7.37 -1.58 -13.97
C SER A 337 7.46 -0.31 -13.11
N ASN A 338 6.42 0.52 -13.09
CA ASN A 338 6.32 1.74 -12.26
C ASN A 338 7.12 2.95 -12.76
N ALA A 339 7.39 3.09 -14.07
CA ALA A 339 7.96 4.33 -14.59
C ALA A 339 6.92 5.46 -14.72
N MET A 340 7.32 6.71 -14.51
CA MET A 340 6.47 7.87 -14.66
C MET A 340 6.15 8.09 -16.14
N CYS A 341 4.86 8.21 -16.47
CA CYS A 341 4.38 8.56 -17.79
C CYS A 341 3.82 9.98 -17.82
N LEU A 342 4.01 10.68 -18.94
CA LEU A 342 3.37 11.98 -19.19
C LEU A 342 2.14 11.78 -20.08
N PRO A 343 0.95 12.19 -19.65
CA PRO A 343 -0.26 12.01 -20.43
C PRO A 343 -0.36 13.00 -21.59
N SER A 344 -1.06 12.61 -22.65
CA SER A 344 -1.59 13.50 -23.69
C SER A 344 -3.10 13.56 -23.58
N LYS A 345 -3.68 14.74 -23.80
CA LYS A 345 -5.14 14.90 -23.86
C LYS A 345 -5.65 14.75 -25.29
N THR A 346 -6.89 14.29 -25.44
CA THR A 346 -7.55 14.25 -26.75
C THR A 346 -8.01 15.64 -27.22
N ASP A 347 -7.91 15.88 -28.53
CA ASP A 347 -8.42 17.10 -29.18
C ASP A 347 -9.96 17.11 -29.31
N GLU A 348 -10.52 18.17 -29.92
CA GLU A 348 -11.97 18.31 -30.17
C GLU A 348 -12.59 17.15 -30.98
N GLN A 349 -11.78 16.45 -31.77
CA GLN A 349 -12.17 15.27 -32.54
C GLN A 349 -11.77 13.97 -31.85
N GLY A 350 -11.45 14.03 -30.55
CA GLY A 350 -11.13 12.88 -29.72
C GLY A 350 -9.77 12.26 -30.01
N ARG A 351 -8.90 12.90 -30.80
CA ARG A 351 -7.62 12.32 -31.23
C ARG A 351 -6.50 12.62 -30.24
N PHE A 352 -5.60 11.67 -30.05
CA PHE A 352 -4.37 11.81 -29.28
C PHE A 352 -3.16 11.32 -30.08
N GLN A 353 -1.96 11.75 -29.69
CA GLN A 353 -0.72 11.36 -30.34
C GLN A 353 0.42 11.24 -29.32
N PHE A 354 1.30 10.26 -29.52
CA PHE A 354 2.52 10.05 -28.74
C PHE A 354 3.71 9.77 -29.65
N ARG A 355 4.88 10.33 -29.33
CA ARG A 355 6.15 9.97 -29.94
C ARG A 355 6.83 8.94 -29.04
N VAL A 356 6.91 7.71 -29.53
CA VAL A 356 7.41 6.56 -28.76
C VAL A 356 8.55 5.87 -29.51
N PRO A 357 9.51 5.23 -28.81
CA PRO A 357 10.47 4.35 -29.46
C PRO A 357 9.74 3.14 -30.08
N PRO A 358 10.27 2.54 -31.16
CA PRO A 358 9.76 1.27 -31.66
C PRO A 358 9.73 0.20 -30.58
N GLY A 359 8.67 -0.62 -30.55
CA GLY A 359 8.45 -1.67 -29.55
C GLY A 359 6.97 -1.83 -29.16
N GLY A 360 6.71 -2.70 -28.18
CA GLY A 360 5.39 -2.86 -27.60
C GLY A 360 5.03 -1.69 -26.69
N VAL A 361 3.90 -1.06 -26.95
CA VAL A 361 3.38 0.11 -26.24
C VAL A 361 1.97 -0.19 -25.78
N TRP A 362 1.75 -0.12 -24.46
CA TRP A 362 0.43 -0.17 -23.86
C TRP A 362 -0.12 1.25 -23.73
N VAL A 363 -1.27 1.51 -24.36
CA VAL A 363 -1.95 2.80 -24.38
C VAL A 363 -3.22 2.68 -23.54
N TYR A 364 -3.50 3.62 -22.65
CA TYR A 364 -4.67 3.55 -21.80
C TYR A 364 -5.24 4.92 -21.45
N VAL A 365 -6.54 4.96 -21.13
CA VAL A 365 -7.17 6.15 -20.55
C VAL A 365 -6.76 6.28 -19.09
N GLN A 366 -5.90 7.27 -18.78
CA GLN A 366 -5.33 7.46 -17.44
C GLN A 366 -6.37 7.95 -16.42
N GLY A 367 -7.38 8.70 -16.87
CA GLY A 367 -8.48 9.16 -16.03
C GLY A 367 -9.80 9.05 -16.77
N ILE A 368 -10.72 8.22 -16.26
CA ILE A 368 -12.06 8.05 -16.83
C ILE A 368 -12.81 9.39 -16.77
N PRO A 369 -13.34 9.90 -17.90
CA PRO A 369 -14.09 11.13 -17.93
C PRO A 369 -15.35 11.08 -17.05
N GLU A 370 -15.79 12.23 -16.56
CA GLU A 370 -17.00 12.32 -15.74
C GLU A 370 -18.23 11.75 -16.46
N GLY A 371 -19.02 10.94 -15.75
CA GLY A 371 -20.18 10.26 -16.30
C GLY A 371 -19.87 9.01 -17.14
N TYR A 372 -18.60 8.64 -17.32
CA TYR A 372 -18.17 7.40 -17.98
C TYR A 372 -17.67 6.38 -16.95
N VAL A 373 -17.54 5.13 -17.40
CA VAL A 373 -16.98 4.02 -16.63
C VAL A 373 -15.86 3.35 -17.42
N HIS A 374 -14.97 2.70 -16.68
CA HIS A 374 -13.98 1.81 -17.28
C HIS A 374 -14.70 0.68 -18.01
N SER A 375 -14.31 0.42 -19.25
CA SER A 375 -14.94 -0.58 -20.11
C SER A 375 -13.89 -1.33 -20.92
N GLU A 376 -14.28 -2.46 -21.50
CA GLU A 376 -13.45 -3.13 -22.48
C GLU A 376 -13.07 -2.16 -23.62
N GLY A 377 -11.79 -2.15 -23.98
CA GLY A 377 -11.24 -1.27 -25.01
C GLY A 377 -10.83 0.14 -24.55
N CYS A 378 -10.82 0.44 -23.25
CA CYS A 378 -10.24 1.70 -22.75
C CYS A 378 -8.71 1.69 -22.65
N ASP A 379 -8.11 0.55 -22.97
CA ASP A 379 -6.68 0.34 -23.16
C ASP A 379 -6.41 -0.60 -24.34
N ALA A 380 -5.18 -0.59 -24.84
CA ALA A 380 -4.73 -1.42 -25.95
C ALA A 380 -3.21 -1.63 -25.93
N ASP A 381 -2.77 -2.85 -26.26
CA ASP A 381 -1.37 -3.14 -26.58
C ASP A 381 -1.12 -2.97 -28.09
N VAL A 382 -0.08 -2.21 -28.42
CA VAL A 382 0.25 -1.82 -29.79
C VAL A 382 1.71 -2.08 -30.06
N THR A 383 2.04 -2.73 -31.18
CA THR A 383 3.44 -2.84 -31.60
C THR A 383 3.76 -1.74 -32.59
N VAL A 384 4.68 -0.85 -32.22
CA VAL A 384 5.13 0.25 -33.06
C VAL A 384 6.44 -0.13 -33.73
N LYS A 385 6.49 -0.08 -35.07
CA LYS A 385 7.69 -0.42 -35.86
C LYS A 385 8.35 0.83 -36.41
N GLU A 386 9.67 0.78 -36.58
CA GLU A 386 10.44 1.86 -37.16
C GLU A 386 10.05 2.11 -38.62
N GLY A 387 9.89 3.38 -39.01
CA GLY A 387 9.58 3.77 -40.39
C GLY A 387 8.14 3.49 -40.87
N GLU A 388 7.30 2.87 -40.04
CA GLU A 388 5.89 2.63 -40.33
C GLU A 388 5.01 3.61 -39.52
N GLU A 389 4.00 4.21 -40.15
CA GLU A 389 2.91 4.83 -39.40
C GLU A 389 2.05 3.70 -38.82
N GLY A 390 2.11 3.51 -37.50
CA GLY A 390 1.31 2.49 -36.82
C GLY A 390 -0.19 2.68 -37.05
N GLU A 391 -0.96 1.59 -37.08
CA GLU A 391 -2.41 1.68 -37.25
C GLU A 391 -3.05 2.54 -36.14
N PRO A 392 -4.04 3.40 -36.47
CA PRO A 392 -4.67 4.26 -35.47
C PRO A 392 -5.38 3.45 -34.39
N VAL A 393 -5.03 3.72 -33.13
CA VAL A 393 -5.62 3.05 -31.96
C VAL A 393 -6.96 3.69 -31.63
N THR A 394 -8.03 2.89 -31.50
CA THR A 394 -9.32 3.40 -31.04
C THR A 394 -9.62 2.90 -29.63
N LEU A 395 -9.53 3.80 -28.66
CA LEU A 395 -9.93 3.54 -27.28
C LEU A 395 -11.40 3.89 -27.08
N ARG A 396 -12.10 3.11 -26.26
CA ARG A 396 -13.53 3.22 -26.00
C ARG A 396 -13.78 3.30 -24.50
N VAL A 397 -14.57 4.29 -24.10
CA VAL A 397 -15.15 4.35 -22.75
C VAL A 397 -16.67 4.29 -22.86
N GLN A 398 -17.33 3.64 -21.91
CA GLN A 398 -18.78 3.52 -21.89
C GLN A 398 -19.41 4.53 -20.94
N ARG A 399 -20.62 4.99 -21.23
CA ARG A 399 -21.34 5.88 -20.32
C ARG A 399 -21.73 5.09 -19.08
N GLY A 400 -21.43 5.62 -17.90
CA GLY A 400 -21.97 5.05 -16.68
C GLY A 400 -23.48 5.23 -16.61
N GLY A 401 -24.11 4.44 -15.76
CA GLY A 401 -25.48 4.65 -15.36
C GLY A 401 -25.63 5.92 -14.52
N GLU A 402 -26.88 6.36 -14.40
CA GLU A 402 -27.26 7.53 -13.61
C GLU A 402 -28.39 7.13 -12.66
N VAL A 403 -28.31 7.64 -11.43
CA VAL A 403 -29.40 7.55 -10.46
C VAL A 403 -29.61 8.92 -9.83
N SER A 404 -30.86 9.32 -9.71
CA SER A 404 -31.27 10.52 -8.98
C SER A 404 -31.95 10.15 -7.67
N GLY A 405 -31.99 11.07 -6.73
CA GLY A 405 -32.66 10.83 -5.46
C GLY A 405 -32.75 12.04 -4.54
N VAL A 406 -33.24 11.78 -3.33
CA VAL A 406 -33.31 12.73 -2.22
C VAL A 406 -32.69 12.12 -0.98
N VAL A 407 -31.90 12.91 -0.28
CA VAL A 407 -31.38 12.59 1.05
C VAL A 407 -32.23 13.33 2.07
N VAL A 408 -32.71 12.61 3.08
CA VAL A 408 -33.55 13.13 4.15
C VAL A 408 -33.09 12.61 5.51
N ASP A 409 -33.40 13.32 6.58
CA ASP A 409 -33.20 12.85 7.96
C ASP A 409 -34.29 11.86 8.40
N GLU A 410 -34.22 11.41 9.65
CA GLU A 410 -35.20 10.51 10.29
C GLU A 410 -36.63 11.07 10.30
N MET A 411 -36.77 12.40 10.37
CA MET A 411 -38.06 13.09 10.36
C MET A 411 -38.58 13.34 8.94
N GLY A 412 -37.78 13.00 7.92
CA GLY A 412 -38.10 13.16 6.51
C GLY A 412 -37.76 14.55 5.96
N PHE A 413 -37.06 15.42 6.70
CA PHE A 413 -36.61 16.70 6.19
C PHE A 413 -35.40 16.53 5.27
N PRO A 414 -35.32 17.29 4.16
CA PRO A 414 -34.22 17.19 3.22
C PRO A 414 -32.87 17.65 3.79
N VAL A 415 -31.82 16.87 3.55
CA VAL A 415 -30.45 17.20 3.98
C VAL A 415 -29.68 17.79 2.80
N THR A 416 -29.34 19.09 2.89
CA THR A 416 -28.54 19.81 1.88
C THR A 416 -27.06 19.77 2.27
N GLY A 417 -26.17 19.56 1.31
CA GLY A 417 -24.72 19.49 1.56
C GLY A 417 -24.20 18.11 1.96
N ALA A 418 -25.05 17.07 1.98
CA ALA A 418 -24.63 15.70 2.23
C ALA A 418 -23.87 15.15 1.01
N THR A 419 -22.78 14.42 1.25
CA THR A 419 -22.02 13.75 0.19
C THR A 419 -22.64 12.38 -0.07
N VAL A 420 -23.11 12.17 -1.30
CA VAL A 420 -23.62 10.89 -1.77
C VAL A 420 -22.53 10.21 -2.59
N THR A 421 -22.16 8.99 -2.21
CA THR A 421 -21.09 8.22 -2.85
C THR A 421 -21.62 6.86 -3.30
N ALA A 422 -21.18 6.40 -4.46
CA ALA A 422 -21.38 5.03 -4.91
C ALA A 422 -20.08 4.24 -4.81
N GLN A 423 -20.15 3.12 -4.09
CA GLN A 423 -19.13 2.10 -4.12
C GLN A 423 -19.49 1.05 -5.17
N GLN A 424 -18.57 0.81 -6.09
CA GLN A 424 -18.70 -0.13 -7.20
C GLN A 424 -17.34 -0.80 -7.48
N GLU A 425 -17.35 -1.90 -8.23
CA GLU A 425 -16.10 -2.54 -8.67
C GLU A 425 -15.30 -1.61 -9.60
N GLY A 426 -13.97 -1.59 -9.43
CA GLY A 426 -13.05 -0.77 -10.23
C GLY A 426 -12.48 0.43 -9.47
N TRP A 427 -11.76 1.30 -10.20
CA TRP A 427 -11.01 2.43 -9.62
C TRP A 427 -11.84 3.71 -9.43
N SER A 428 -13.04 3.77 -9.99
CA SER A 428 -13.93 4.94 -9.89
C SER A 428 -14.83 4.84 -8.66
N GLN A 429 -14.88 5.91 -7.86
CA GLN A 429 -15.90 6.08 -6.82
C GLN A 429 -16.71 7.35 -7.11
N PRO A 430 -17.82 7.24 -7.85
CA PRO A 430 -18.65 8.40 -8.14
C PRO A 430 -19.17 9.03 -6.86
N SER A 431 -19.12 10.36 -6.79
CA SER A 431 -19.66 11.12 -5.66
C SER A 431 -20.33 12.40 -6.13
N THR A 432 -21.33 12.86 -5.39
CA THR A 432 -22.01 14.14 -5.61
C THR A 432 -22.42 14.73 -4.27
N THR A 433 -22.78 16.01 -4.25
CA THR A 433 -23.26 16.69 -3.05
C THR A 433 -24.73 17.07 -3.23
N THR A 434 -25.54 16.86 -2.19
CA THR A 434 -26.97 17.19 -2.27
C THR A 434 -27.20 18.70 -2.37
N GLY A 435 -28.02 19.09 -3.34
CA GLY A 435 -28.46 20.47 -3.53
C GLY A 435 -29.62 20.85 -2.61
N LYS A 436 -30.21 22.03 -2.88
CA LYS A 436 -31.41 22.51 -2.15
C LYS A 436 -32.53 21.45 -2.20
N GLY A 437 -33.16 21.21 -1.06
CA GLY A 437 -34.20 20.19 -0.94
C GLY A 437 -33.66 18.76 -0.96
N GLY A 438 -32.37 18.57 -0.67
CA GLY A 438 -31.74 17.25 -0.49
C GLY A 438 -31.56 16.44 -1.76
N ARG A 439 -31.78 17.05 -2.93
CA ARG A 439 -31.73 16.37 -4.24
C ARG A 439 -30.31 16.07 -4.66
N PHE A 440 -30.09 14.92 -5.26
CA PHE A 440 -28.82 14.55 -5.88
C PHE A 440 -29.03 13.84 -7.23
N THR A 441 -28.01 13.93 -8.07
CA THR A 441 -27.85 13.10 -9.28
C THR A 441 -26.44 12.54 -9.26
N LEU A 442 -26.34 11.21 -9.33
CA LEU A 442 -25.10 10.47 -9.31
C LEU A 442 -24.92 9.77 -10.66
N THR A 443 -23.86 10.13 -11.38
CA THR A 443 -23.54 9.61 -12.72
C THR A 443 -22.27 8.76 -12.67
N GLY A 444 -21.94 8.04 -13.74
CA GLY A 444 -20.73 7.21 -13.77
C GLY A 444 -20.87 5.89 -13.01
N LEU A 445 -22.10 5.41 -12.83
CA LEU A 445 -22.37 4.14 -12.14
C LEU A 445 -22.04 2.95 -13.05
N ALA A 446 -21.45 1.90 -12.48
CA ALA A 446 -21.15 0.66 -13.21
C ALA A 446 -22.44 0.08 -13.80
N ARG A 447 -22.34 -0.54 -14.98
CA ARG A 447 -23.50 -1.17 -15.65
C ARG A 447 -23.66 -2.66 -15.31
N LYS A 448 -22.77 -3.19 -14.47
CA LYS A 448 -22.75 -4.58 -14.01
C LYS A 448 -22.24 -4.60 -12.56
N GLY A 449 -22.49 -5.70 -11.86
CA GLY A 449 -22.07 -5.87 -10.48
C GLY A 449 -22.99 -5.17 -9.48
N GLU A 450 -22.68 -5.35 -8.20
CA GLU A 450 -23.37 -4.67 -7.11
C GLU A 450 -22.81 -3.26 -6.93
N ILE A 451 -23.71 -2.30 -6.72
CA ILE A 451 -23.38 -0.91 -6.44
C ILE A 451 -24.04 -0.55 -5.12
N THR A 452 -23.27 0.06 -4.24
CA THR A 452 -23.75 0.46 -2.93
C THR A 452 -23.73 1.98 -2.84
N VAL A 453 -24.91 2.59 -2.72
CA VAL A 453 -25.07 4.05 -2.63
C VAL A 453 -25.37 4.45 -1.20
N ALA A 454 -24.58 5.37 -0.66
CA ALA A 454 -24.78 5.93 0.66
C ALA A 454 -24.59 7.44 0.66
N ALA A 455 -25.30 8.12 1.55
CA ALA A 455 -25.09 9.51 1.89
C ALA A 455 -24.46 9.64 3.27
N GLU A 456 -23.47 10.53 3.40
CA GLU A 456 -22.87 10.93 4.66
C GLU A 456 -22.79 12.47 4.78
N ASP A 457 -22.90 12.93 6.02
CA ASP A 457 -22.59 14.29 6.47
C ASP A 457 -21.90 14.16 7.83
N LYS A 458 -21.33 15.24 8.38
CA LYS A 458 -20.43 15.26 9.54
C LYS A 458 -20.91 14.51 10.79
N ARG A 459 -22.21 14.25 10.93
CA ARG A 459 -22.83 13.69 12.15
C ARG A 459 -23.84 12.57 11.90
N VAL A 460 -24.26 12.41 10.65
CA VAL A 460 -25.35 11.53 10.26
C VAL A 460 -24.94 10.78 8.99
N ARG A 461 -25.34 9.51 8.86
CA ARG A 461 -25.09 8.70 7.65
C ARG A 461 -26.29 7.85 7.33
N THR A 462 -26.34 7.33 6.11
CA THR A 462 -27.40 6.40 5.74
C THR A 462 -27.29 5.13 6.58
N GLU A 463 -28.36 4.76 7.29
CA GLU A 463 -28.39 3.59 8.20
C GLU A 463 -28.06 2.29 7.46
N TYR A 464 -28.62 2.15 6.25
CA TYR A 464 -28.33 1.07 5.34
C TYR A 464 -28.04 1.67 3.97
N PRO A 465 -26.82 1.47 3.43
CA PRO A 465 -26.55 1.80 2.04
C PRO A 465 -27.55 1.11 1.12
N VAL A 466 -28.02 1.83 0.10
CA VAL A 466 -28.93 1.28 -0.89
C VAL A 466 -28.11 0.45 -1.88
N LYS A 467 -28.38 -0.86 -1.89
CA LYS A 467 -27.82 -1.77 -2.89
C LYS A 467 -28.60 -1.67 -4.19
N LEU A 468 -27.88 -1.45 -5.28
CA LEU A 468 -28.37 -1.46 -6.64
C LEU A 468 -27.61 -2.55 -7.40
N ARG A 469 -28.20 -3.06 -8.47
CA ARG A 469 -27.47 -3.83 -9.47
C ARG A 469 -27.25 -2.94 -10.67
N GLY A 470 -26.01 -2.87 -11.16
CA GLY A 470 -25.66 -1.98 -12.27
C GLY A 470 -26.44 -2.25 -13.56
N ASP A 471 -26.91 -3.49 -13.75
CA ASP A 471 -27.77 -3.90 -14.87
C ASP A 471 -29.25 -3.54 -14.69
N GLN A 472 -29.64 -3.08 -13.50
CA GLN A 472 -31.01 -2.77 -13.10
C GLN A 472 -31.06 -1.50 -12.24
N LEU A 473 -30.46 -0.42 -12.74
CA LEU A 473 -30.51 0.87 -12.04
C LEU A 473 -31.94 1.42 -11.99
N PRO A 474 -32.38 1.94 -10.83
CA PRO A 474 -33.74 2.43 -10.66
C PRO A 474 -33.98 3.70 -11.49
N THR A 475 -35.13 3.76 -12.15
CA THR A 475 -35.61 4.95 -12.87
C THR A 475 -36.41 5.90 -11.96
N THR A 476 -36.78 5.45 -10.76
CA THR A 476 -37.43 6.26 -9.74
C THR A 476 -36.40 6.88 -8.78
N PRO A 477 -36.68 8.09 -8.24
CA PRO A 477 -35.74 8.74 -7.31
C PRO A 477 -35.48 7.88 -6.08
N LEU A 478 -34.20 7.64 -5.78
CA LEU A 478 -33.79 7.02 -4.53
C LEU A 478 -34.13 7.91 -3.35
N ARG A 479 -34.47 7.30 -2.22
CA ARG A 479 -34.62 7.99 -0.94
C ARG A 479 -33.60 7.43 0.04
N LEU A 480 -32.60 8.23 0.39
CA LEU A 480 -31.59 7.88 1.39
C LEU A 480 -31.97 8.54 2.72
N VAL A 481 -32.10 7.73 3.78
CA VAL A 481 -32.42 8.22 5.14
C VAL A 481 -31.16 8.26 5.97
N MET A 482 -30.79 9.45 6.41
CA MET A 482 -29.67 9.65 7.31
C MET A 482 -30.12 9.51 8.76
N LYS A 483 -29.42 8.66 9.52
CA LYS A 483 -29.53 8.52 10.97
C LYS A 483 -28.28 9.05 11.65
N ALA A 484 -28.43 9.54 12.88
CA ALA A 484 -27.29 9.87 13.72
C ALA A 484 -26.48 8.60 14.01
N ALA A 485 -25.17 8.64 13.76
CA ALA A 485 -24.31 7.52 14.13
C ALA A 485 -24.31 7.44 15.66
N VAL A 486 -24.81 6.34 16.24
CA VAL A 486 -24.75 6.12 17.69
C VAL A 486 -23.28 6.10 18.08
N LYS A 487 -22.88 7.06 18.92
CA LYS A 487 -21.53 7.17 19.43
C LYS A 487 -21.41 6.39 20.73
N MET A 488 -20.29 5.73 20.91
CA MET A 488 -19.88 5.06 22.13
C MET A 488 -18.52 5.57 22.60
N LYS A 489 -18.28 5.43 23.89
CA LYS A 489 -16.99 5.60 24.56
C LYS A 489 -16.35 4.23 24.75
N VAL A 490 -15.07 4.09 24.45
CA VAL A 490 -14.29 2.90 24.83
C VAL A 490 -13.33 3.30 25.94
N THR A 491 -13.38 2.58 27.05
CA THR A 491 -12.50 2.78 28.21
C THR A 491 -11.73 1.52 28.51
N GLY A 492 -10.66 1.61 29.28
CA GLY A 492 -9.96 0.45 29.80
C GLY A 492 -8.80 0.86 30.70
N ARG A 493 -8.01 -0.12 31.13
CA ARG A 493 -6.81 0.12 31.91
C ARG A 493 -5.62 -0.62 31.34
N VAL A 494 -4.43 -0.10 31.60
CA VAL A 494 -3.17 -0.80 31.39
C VAL A 494 -2.55 -1.09 32.75
N VAL A 495 -2.19 -2.36 32.96
CA VAL A 495 -1.65 -2.86 34.22
C VAL A 495 -0.41 -3.72 34.00
N ASP A 496 0.38 -3.91 35.06
CA ASP A 496 1.41 -4.94 35.13
C ASP A 496 0.80 -6.34 35.39
N PRO A 497 1.57 -7.44 35.34
CA PRO A 497 1.06 -8.78 35.59
C PRO A 497 0.49 -9.00 36.99
N ASP A 498 0.89 -8.19 37.97
CA ASP A 498 0.41 -8.22 39.36
C ASP A 498 -0.87 -7.37 39.55
N GLY A 499 -1.33 -6.70 38.49
CA GLY A 499 -2.51 -5.83 38.47
C GLY A 499 -2.26 -4.38 38.89
N GLY A 500 -0.99 -3.99 39.07
CA GLY A 500 -0.59 -2.62 39.35
C GLY A 500 -0.81 -1.70 38.15
N PRO A 501 -1.34 -0.48 38.31
CA PRO A 501 -1.64 0.42 37.19
C PRO A 501 -0.36 0.98 36.56
N LEU A 502 -0.32 1.03 35.22
CA LEU A 502 0.79 1.60 34.46
C LEU A 502 0.39 2.95 33.84
N ARG A 503 1.04 4.02 34.28
CA ARG A 503 0.87 5.41 33.81
C ARG A 503 1.71 5.71 32.57
N GLY A 504 1.23 6.62 31.71
CA GLY A 504 2.00 7.15 30.58
C GLY A 504 2.22 6.11 29.48
N VAL A 505 1.40 5.05 29.47
CA VAL A 505 1.43 4.05 28.42
C VAL A 505 0.70 4.62 27.22
N ALA A 506 1.35 4.60 26.07
CA ALA A 506 0.73 5.02 24.83
C ALA A 506 -0.22 3.92 24.33
N VAL A 507 -1.52 4.16 24.41
CA VAL A 507 -2.56 3.26 23.92
C VAL A 507 -3.01 3.75 22.54
N THR A 508 -2.88 2.90 21.53
CA THR A 508 -3.33 3.15 20.16
C THR A 508 -4.59 2.35 19.89
N MET A 509 -5.61 3.01 19.37
CA MET A 509 -6.85 2.41 18.93
C MET A 509 -6.93 2.46 17.40
N GLU A 510 -7.09 1.28 16.81
CA GLU A 510 -7.49 1.11 15.42
C GLU A 510 -8.95 0.69 15.42
N ASN A 511 -9.81 1.40 14.69
CA ASN A 511 -11.20 1.00 14.54
C ASN A 511 -11.60 0.88 13.08
N THR A 512 -12.36 -0.16 12.80
CA THR A 512 -12.94 -0.41 11.48
C THR A 512 -14.46 -0.37 11.62
N ARG A 513 -15.11 0.50 10.85
CA ARG A 513 -16.56 0.63 10.85
C ARG A 513 -17.15 0.00 9.59
N PRO A 514 -18.34 -0.62 9.66
CA PRO A 514 -18.98 -1.15 8.47
C PRO A 514 -19.43 -0.01 7.56
N VAL A 515 -19.20 -0.18 6.26
CA VAL A 515 -19.67 0.73 5.19
C VAL A 515 -20.60 0.04 4.19
N GLY A 516 -20.88 -1.25 4.39
CA GLY A 516 -21.77 -2.07 3.57
C GLY A 516 -21.69 -3.54 3.99
N GLN A 517 -22.52 -4.42 3.42
CA GLN A 517 -22.48 -5.86 3.74
C GLN A 517 -21.09 -6.45 3.43
N GLY A 518 -20.35 -6.83 4.48
CA GLY A 518 -19.04 -7.47 4.39
C GLY A 518 -17.85 -6.53 4.18
N MET A 519 -18.07 -5.21 4.08
CA MET A 519 -17.01 -4.23 3.85
C MET A 519 -16.87 -3.27 5.03
N TYR A 520 -15.62 -3.06 5.43
CA TYR A 520 -15.25 -2.20 6.55
C TYR A 520 -14.33 -1.07 6.05
N ARG A 521 -14.48 0.12 6.63
CA ARG A 521 -13.56 1.24 6.46
C ARG A 521 -12.73 1.38 7.73
N THR A 522 -11.42 1.38 7.57
CA THR A 522 -10.46 1.65 8.64
C THR A 522 -10.36 3.15 8.87
N GLU A 523 -10.62 3.57 10.10
CA GLU A 523 -10.40 4.96 10.52
C GLU A 523 -8.92 5.17 10.86
N PRO A 524 -8.39 6.40 10.71
CA PRO A 524 -7.04 6.72 11.15
C PRO A 524 -6.82 6.30 12.61
N PRO A 525 -5.68 5.67 12.95
CA PRO A 525 -5.40 5.26 14.31
C PRO A 525 -5.39 6.47 15.23
N ARG A 526 -6.00 6.32 16.40
CA ARG A 526 -6.01 7.34 17.45
C ARG A 526 -5.16 6.88 18.62
N GLN A 527 -4.49 7.81 19.28
CA GLN A 527 -3.63 7.50 20.42
C GLN A 527 -4.03 8.33 21.64
N THR A 528 -3.87 7.75 22.82
CA THR A 528 -4.01 8.41 24.11
C THR A 528 -2.98 7.84 25.08
N GLU A 529 -2.80 8.49 26.23
CA GLU A 529 -1.92 8.02 27.30
C GLU A 529 -2.71 7.64 28.56
N THR A 530 -2.25 6.63 29.29
CA THR A 530 -2.87 6.24 30.56
C THR A 530 -2.61 7.23 31.69
N ASN A 531 -3.64 7.49 32.51
CA ASN A 531 -3.55 8.35 33.69
C ASN A 531 -2.81 7.65 34.88
N GLU A 532 -2.80 8.27 36.07
CA GLU A 532 -2.15 7.69 37.27
C GLU A 532 -2.78 6.37 37.74
N GLY A 533 -4.06 6.16 37.45
CA GLY A 533 -4.76 4.89 37.70
C GLY A 533 -4.59 3.86 36.58
N GLY A 534 -3.74 4.14 35.58
CA GLY A 534 -3.55 3.29 34.41
C GLY A 534 -4.72 3.32 33.42
N GLU A 535 -5.68 4.23 33.58
CA GLU A 535 -6.91 4.27 32.80
C GLU A 535 -6.73 5.06 31.50
N PHE A 536 -7.42 4.64 30.44
CA PHE A 536 -7.52 5.35 29.17
C PHE A 536 -8.97 5.43 28.69
N ALA A 537 -9.24 6.40 27.81
CA ALA A 537 -10.54 6.54 27.17
C ALA A 537 -10.42 7.07 25.73
N PHE A 538 -11.29 6.55 24.86
CA PHE A 538 -11.54 7.02 23.51
C PHE A 538 -13.02 7.35 23.38
N GLU A 539 -13.32 8.53 22.83
CA GLU A 539 -14.69 9.02 22.67
C GLU A 539 -15.10 9.08 21.19
N GLU A 540 -16.39 9.28 20.94
CA GLU A 540 -16.98 9.46 19.60
C GLU A 540 -16.77 8.28 18.62
N ILE A 541 -16.68 7.06 19.14
CA ILE A 541 -16.52 5.84 18.33
C ILE A 541 -17.90 5.41 17.85
N GLU A 542 -18.05 5.00 16.59
CA GLU A 542 -19.34 4.49 16.13
C GLU A 542 -19.62 3.13 16.77
N ALA A 543 -20.83 2.94 17.31
CA ALA A 543 -21.17 1.77 18.12
C ALA A 543 -21.06 0.43 17.37
N ASP A 544 -21.12 0.43 16.04
CA ASP A 544 -20.94 -0.74 15.18
C ASP A 544 -19.49 -0.95 14.72
N SER A 545 -18.54 -0.13 15.19
CA SER A 545 -17.12 -0.29 14.90
C SER A 545 -16.53 -1.50 15.61
N ARG A 546 -15.70 -2.25 14.89
CA ARG A 546 -14.72 -3.18 15.49
C ARG A 546 -13.52 -2.38 15.95
N VAL A 547 -13.09 -2.61 17.18
CA VAL A 547 -12.01 -1.86 17.84
C VAL A 547 -10.89 -2.81 18.19
N THR A 548 -9.66 -2.44 17.83
CA THR A 548 -8.42 -3.10 18.24
C THR A 548 -7.60 -2.11 19.05
N LEU A 549 -7.11 -2.56 20.20
CA LEU A 549 -6.28 -1.75 21.10
C LEU A 549 -4.87 -2.32 21.14
N ARG A 550 -3.88 -1.43 21.13
CA ARG A 550 -2.46 -1.76 21.33
C ARG A 550 -1.89 -0.82 22.38
N ALA A 551 -1.08 -1.34 23.28
CA ALA A 551 -0.40 -0.57 24.30
C ALA A 551 1.12 -0.69 24.11
N ALA A 552 1.81 0.44 24.20
CA ALA A 552 3.26 0.49 24.11
C ALA A 552 3.83 1.36 25.25
N LEU A 553 4.80 0.79 25.95
CA LEU A 553 5.61 1.48 26.95
C LEU A 553 7.05 0.99 26.80
N GLY A 554 8.02 1.91 26.78
CA GLY A 554 9.44 1.55 26.70
C GLY A 554 9.84 0.59 27.80
N GLY A 555 10.67 -0.41 27.48
CA GLY A 555 11.09 -1.45 28.43
C GLY A 555 9.97 -2.38 28.89
N HIS A 556 8.84 -2.46 28.19
CA HIS A 556 7.76 -3.39 28.50
C HIS A 556 7.34 -4.19 27.27
N ARG A 557 6.79 -5.37 27.48
CA ARG A 557 6.21 -6.23 26.44
C ARG A 557 4.71 -6.39 26.63
N TYR A 558 3.94 -6.28 25.56
CA TYR A 558 2.53 -6.65 25.60
C TYR A 558 2.36 -8.15 25.86
N LEU A 559 1.55 -8.49 26.87
CA LEU A 559 1.30 -9.86 27.28
C LEU A 559 -0.07 -10.34 26.79
N ARG A 560 -1.15 -9.64 27.15
CA ARG A 560 -2.55 -9.98 26.82
C ARG A 560 -3.52 -8.82 27.05
N GLY A 561 -4.81 -9.05 26.74
CA GLY A 561 -5.92 -8.15 27.06
C GLY A 561 -6.25 -7.14 25.97
N GLY A 562 -7.08 -6.15 26.28
CA GLY A 562 -7.54 -5.15 25.30
C GLY A 562 -8.68 -5.61 24.39
N ALA A 563 -9.26 -6.79 24.65
CA ALA A 563 -10.49 -7.20 23.99
C ALA A 563 -11.63 -6.26 24.39
N VAL A 564 -12.34 -5.73 23.40
CA VAL A 564 -13.52 -4.87 23.62
C VAL A 564 -14.77 -5.72 23.38
N PRO A 565 -15.66 -5.88 24.37
CA PRO A 565 -16.85 -6.72 24.23
C PRO A 565 -17.79 -6.21 23.13
N GLU A 566 -18.43 -7.11 22.40
CA GLU A 566 -19.48 -6.80 21.43
C GLU A 566 -20.82 -6.52 22.15
N GLY A 567 -21.60 -5.52 21.72
CA GLY A 567 -22.93 -5.24 22.29
C GLY A 567 -23.33 -3.75 22.35
N GLY A 568 -24.63 -3.45 22.48
CA GLY A 568 -25.12 -2.06 22.55
C GLY A 568 -24.83 -1.37 23.89
N GLY A 569 -24.48 -0.08 23.86
CA GLY A 569 -24.25 0.75 25.05
C GLY A 569 -23.48 2.03 24.74
N GLU A 570 -23.65 3.06 25.58
CA GLU A 570 -22.93 4.34 25.44
C GLU A 570 -21.45 4.23 25.83
N THR A 571 -21.08 3.25 26.65
CA THR A 571 -19.69 2.98 27.05
C THR A 571 -19.40 1.49 27.00
N ARG A 572 -18.26 1.13 26.41
CA ARG A 572 -17.68 -0.22 26.43
C ARG A 572 -16.36 -0.18 27.17
N THR A 573 -16.15 -1.14 28.06
CA THR A 573 -14.90 -1.28 28.81
C THR A 573 -14.12 -2.45 28.25
N ALA A 574 -12.90 -2.19 27.79
CA ALA A 574 -11.97 -3.20 27.34
C ALA A 574 -11.45 -4.02 28.53
N GLU A 575 -11.11 -5.28 28.28
CA GLU A 575 -10.28 -6.05 29.21
C GLU A 575 -8.96 -5.34 29.48
N ASP A 576 -8.45 -5.44 30.71
CA ASP A 576 -7.20 -4.79 31.11
C ASP A 576 -6.05 -5.22 30.17
N LEU A 577 -5.38 -4.24 29.57
CA LEU A 577 -4.18 -4.44 28.77
C LEU A 577 -3.02 -4.74 29.73
N VAL A 578 -2.39 -5.90 29.62
CA VAL A 578 -1.31 -6.29 30.54
C VAL A 578 0.04 -6.12 29.85
N LEU A 579 0.90 -5.27 30.41
CA LEU A 579 2.28 -5.09 29.96
C LEU A 579 3.26 -5.69 30.96
N LEU A 580 4.11 -6.60 30.49
CA LEU A 580 5.16 -7.24 31.26
C LEU A 580 6.43 -6.36 31.25
N PRO A 581 6.92 -5.87 32.41
CA PRO A 581 8.17 -5.13 32.47
C PRO A 581 9.37 -6.00 32.08
N LEU A 582 10.25 -5.45 31.26
CA LEU A 582 11.52 -6.02 30.83
C LEU A 582 12.66 -5.17 31.39
N GLY A 583 13.75 -5.83 31.77
CA GLY A 583 14.94 -5.14 32.27
C GLY A 583 15.89 -6.02 33.04
N GLN A 584 15.59 -7.31 33.14
CA GLN A 584 16.53 -8.29 33.68
C GLN A 584 17.50 -8.72 32.59
N THR A 585 18.69 -9.13 33.03
CA THR A 585 19.70 -9.74 32.17
C THR A 585 19.97 -11.15 32.65
N VAL A 586 20.39 -12.03 31.75
CA VAL A 586 20.95 -13.33 32.12
C VAL A 586 22.24 -13.52 31.37
N SER A 587 23.31 -13.85 32.10
CA SER A 587 24.60 -14.21 31.50
C SER A 587 24.96 -15.64 31.87
N GLY A 588 25.77 -16.25 31.02
CA GLY A 588 26.11 -17.64 31.17
C GLY A 588 27.11 -18.15 30.14
N ARG A 589 27.22 -19.47 30.04
CA ARG A 589 28.10 -20.15 29.09
C ARG A 589 27.37 -21.29 28.39
N VAL A 590 27.63 -21.45 27.10
CA VAL A 590 27.27 -22.65 26.34
C VAL A 590 28.51 -23.53 26.22
N VAL A 591 28.34 -24.82 26.51
CA VAL A 591 29.40 -25.84 26.42
C VAL A 591 28.96 -27.02 25.57
N THR A 592 29.91 -27.71 24.97
CA THR A 592 29.70 -28.98 24.26
C THR A 592 29.33 -30.11 25.23
N ALA A 593 28.98 -31.28 24.70
CA ALA A 593 28.74 -32.48 25.52
C ALA A 593 29.97 -32.90 26.35
N SER A 594 31.20 -32.61 25.89
CA SER A 594 32.44 -32.85 26.63
C SER A 594 32.78 -31.76 27.66
N GLY A 595 31.99 -30.68 27.72
CA GLY A 595 32.20 -29.55 28.63
C GLY A 595 33.12 -28.45 28.10
N GLU A 596 33.55 -28.54 26.84
CA GLU A 596 34.35 -27.50 26.19
C GLU A 596 33.49 -26.28 25.81
N PRO A 597 34.04 -25.06 25.75
CA PRO A 597 33.28 -23.87 25.40
C PRO A 597 32.79 -23.92 23.95
N GLN A 598 31.52 -23.57 23.72
CA GLN A 598 30.96 -23.54 22.37
C GLN A 598 30.82 -22.10 21.84
N PRO A 599 31.65 -21.67 20.87
CA PRO A 599 31.43 -20.43 20.13
C PRO A 599 30.29 -20.54 19.12
N ASP A 600 29.76 -19.39 18.70
CA ASP A 600 28.76 -19.27 17.64
C ASP A 600 27.47 -20.08 17.90
N ALA A 601 27.13 -20.30 19.17
CA ALA A 601 25.83 -20.82 19.56
C ALA A 601 24.86 -19.64 19.75
N THR A 602 23.66 -19.78 19.20
CA THR A 602 22.58 -18.80 19.36
C THR A 602 21.77 -19.17 20.60
N VAL A 603 21.69 -18.25 21.56
CA VAL A 603 20.97 -18.42 22.82
C VAL A 603 19.76 -17.49 22.85
N PHE A 604 18.62 -18.00 23.28
CA PHE A 604 17.39 -17.22 23.47
C PHE A 604 16.57 -17.74 24.64
N ALA A 605 15.67 -16.92 25.18
CA ALA A 605 14.70 -17.35 26.17
C ALA A 605 13.45 -17.94 25.48
N ALA A 606 13.11 -19.18 25.81
CA ALA A 606 11.93 -19.87 25.27
C ALA A 606 10.64 -19.11 25.64
N GLY A 607 9.74 -18.97 24.67
CA GLY A 607 8.53 -18.14 24.79
C GLY A 607 8.75 -16.65 24.46
N TYR A 608 10.00 -16.23 24.24
CA TYR A 608 10.37 -14.83 24.00
C TYR A 608 11.15 -14.65 22.69
N LEU A 609 10.79 -15.41 21.64
CA LEU A 609 11.51 -15.56 20.35
C LEU A 609 11.67 -14.30 19.49
N TRP A 610 11.24 -13.13 19.98
CA TRP A 610 11.28 -11.85 19.27
C TRP A 610 12.22 -10.83 19.93
N GLY A 611 12.93 -11.20 20.99
CA GLY A 611 14.06 -10.42 21.51
C GLY A 611 15.35 -10.81 20.80
N ASP A 612 16.35 -9.93 20.84
CA ASP A 612 17.65 -10.19 20.21
C ASP A 612 18.30 -11.42 20.85
N PRO A 613 18.55 -12.51 20.08
CA PRO A 613 19.26 -13.65 20.61
C PRO A 613 20.72 -13.27 20.86
N ALA A 614 21.34 -13.91 21.85
CA ALA A 614 22.76 -13.75 22.11
C ALA A 614 23.56 -14.80 21.33
N THR A 615 24.61 -14.38 20.63
CA THR A 615 25.58 -15.32 20.06
C THR A 615 26.74 -15.48 21.02
N THR A 616 27.17 -16.73 21.26
CA THR A 616 28.28 -16.98 22.17
C THR A 616 29.63 -16.57 21.58
N GLY A 617 30.48 -15.94 22.41
CA GLY A 617 31.85 -15.61 22.04
C GLY A 617 32.77 -16.84 21.95
N ALA A 618 34.04 -16.61 21.63
CA ALA A 618 35.09 -17.65 21.56
C ALA A 618 35.23 -18.47 22.85
N ASP A 619 34.91 -17.87 24.00
CA ASP A 619 34.92 -18.53 25.29
C ASP A 619 33.55 -19.13 25.67
N GLY A 620 32.60 -19.22 24.75
CA GLY A 620 31.26 -19.77 24.96
C GLY A 620 30.32 -18.90 25.80
N ARG A 621 30.71 -17.68 26.21
CA ARG A 621 29.85 -16.82 27.03
C ARG A 621 28.77 -16.12 26.22
N PHE A 622 27.61 -15.91 26.85
CA PHE A 622 26.51 -15.11 26.32
C PHE A 622 25.93 -14.18 27.39
N THR A 623 25.26 -13.13 26.94
CA THR A 623 24.42 -12.25 27.77
C THR A 623 23.14 -11.94 27.02
N LEU A 624 22.00 -12.23 27.63
CA LEU A 624 20.67 -11.86 27.16
C LEU A 624 20.15 -10.67 27.98
N GLY A 625 19.60 -9.69 27.28
CA GLY A 625 18.95 -8.50 27.86
C GLY A 625 17.44 -8.50 27.69
N ASP A 626 16.78 -7.47 28.24
CA ASP A 626 15.34 -7.23 28.11
C ASP A 626 14.46 -8.44 28.49
N LEU A 627 14.86 -9.15 29.55
CA LEU A 627 14.14 -10.30 30.08
C LEU A 627 13.18 -9.86 31.19
N PRO A 628 12.06 -10.59 31.37
CA PRO A 628 11.16 -10.35 32.49
C PRO A 628 11.75 -10.91 33.79
N LYS A 629 11.19 -10.48 34.92
CA LYS A 629 11.52 -11.02 36.23
C LYS A 629 10.95 -12.43 36.42
N GLY A 630 11.73 -13.31 37.03
CA GLY A 630 11.32 -14.66 37.45
C GLY A 630 12.04 -15.77 36.71
N ARG A 631 11.48 -16.97 36.77
CA ARG A 631 12.07 -18.18 36.19
C ARG A 631 11.99 -18.16 34.67
N LEU A 632 13.12 -18.42 34.02
CA LEU A 632 13.30 -18.41 32.58
C LEU A 632 13.81 -19.78 32.12
N LYS A 633 13.39 -20.17 30.92
CA LYS A 633 13.93 -21.32 30.21
C LYS A 633 14.77 -20.82 29.05
N LEU A 634 16.06 -21.07 29.10
CA LEU A 634 17.01 -20.70 28.06
C LEU A 634 17.21 -21.87 27.09
N VAL A 635 17.36 -21.54 25.81
CA VAL A 635 17.64 -22.50 24.73
C VAL A 635 18.87 -22.00 23.98
N ALA A 636 19.87 -22.86 23.85
CA ALA A 636 21.01 -22.66 22.98
C ALA A 636 20.90 -23.61 21.78
N VAL A 637 21.17 -23.10 20.58
CA VAL A 637 21.26 -23.88 19.35
C VAL A 637 22.58 -23.62 18.65
N HIS A 638 23.18 -24.66 18.08
CA HIS A 638 24.37 -24.53 17.24
C HIS A 638 24.23 -25.47 16.04
N GLY A 639 24.31 -24.92 14.83
CA GLY A 639 23.94 -25.62 13.60
C GLY A 639 22.49 -26.14 13.64
N ALA A 640 22.20 -27.18 12.85
CA ALA A 640 20.84 -27.70 12.69
C ALA A 640 20.39 -28.66 13.81
N ARG A 641 21.30 -29.15 14.67
CA ARG A 641 21.04 -30.35 15.51
C ARG A 641 21.57 -30.32 16.93
N ALA A 642 22.49 -29.42 17.27
CA ALA A 642 22.97 -29.30 18.63
C ALA A 642 22.06 -28.33 19.40
N ARG A 643 21.45 -28.80 20.50
CA ARG A 643 20.58 -28.00 21.36
C ARG A 643 20.93 -28.19 22.83
N GLY A 644 20.85 -27.11 23.59
CA GLY A 644 21.01 -27.09 25.04
C GLY A 644 19.83 -26.35 25.66
N ILE A 645 19.34 -26.84 26.80
CA ILE A 645 18.26 -26.19 27.55
C ILE A 645 18.73 -26.03 28.99
N ALA A 646 18.51 -24.86 29.56
CA ALA A 646 18.69 -24.62 30.99
C ALA A 646 17.51 -23.83 31.54
N GLU A 647 17.26 -23.97 32.83
CA GLU A 647 16.33 -23.11 33.54
C GLU A 647 17.12 -22.29 34.57
N CYS A 648 16.81 -21.01 34.67
CA CYS A 648 17.47 -20.09 35.58
C CYS A 648 16.50 -19.02 36.05
N GLU A 649 16.86 -18.30 37.12
CA GLU A 649 16.17 -17.05 37.47
C GLU A 649 16.71 -15.91 36.61
N SER A 650 15.84 -14.95 36.30
CA SER A 650 16.22 -13.67 35.72
C SER A 650 17.28 -12.99 36.60
N GLY A 651 18.38 -12.49 36.02
CA GLY A 651 19.52 -11.96 36.77
C GLY A 651 20.67 -12.96 36.98
N ALA A 652 20.50 -14.23 36.62
CA ALA A 652 21.58 -15.22 36.73
C ALA A 652 22.82 -14.82 35.92
N THR A 653 24.01 -15.08 36.45
CA THR A 653 25.29 -14.70 35.84
C THR A 653 26.16 -15.90 35.43
N ASP A 654 25.72 -17.11 35.76
CA ASP A 654 26.44 -18.37 35.65
C ASP A 654 25.60 -19.49 34.98
N ALA A 655 24.55 -19.12 34.23
CA ALA A 655 23.69 -20.10 33.56
C ALA A 655 24.50 -20.95 32.57
N THR A 656 24.52 -22.27 32.75
CA THR A 656 25.28 -23.17 31.89
C THR A 656 24.34 -23.99 31.01
N LEU A 657 24.48 -23.86 29.70
CA LEU A 657 23.76 -24.67 28.72
C LEU A 657 24.70 -25.69 28.08
N GLN A 658 24.42 -26.96 28.29
CA GLN A 658 25.17 -28.02 27.63
C GLN A 658 24.48 -28.40 26.33
N LEU A 659 25.14 -28.17 25.20
CA LEU A 659 24.69 -28.66 23.91
C LEU A 659 24.79 -30.18 23.87
N ARG A 660 23.68 -30.78 23.45
CA ARG A 660 23.63 -32.19 23.08
C ARG A 660 23.25 -32.25 21.62
N GLU A 661 24.04 -32.99 20.85
CA GLU A 661 23.59 -33.40 19.53
C GLU A 661 22.33 -34.23 19.70
N THR A 662 21.26 -33.80 19.06
CA THR A 662 20.09 -34.65 18.93
C THR A 662 20.35 -35.50 17.67
N PRO A 663 20.60 -36.81 17.79
CA PRO A 663 20.71 -37.65 16.60
C PRO A 663 19.42 -37.48 15.80
N PRO A 664 19.48 -37.52 14.45
CA PRO A 664 18.27 -37.52 13.66
C PRO A 664 17.37 -38.66 14.17
N PRO A 665 16.05 -38.42 14.28
CA PRO A 665 15.13 -39.51 14.61
C PRO A 665 15.40 -40.67 13.65
N ASP A 666 15.51 -41.88 14.18
CA ASP A 666 15.61 -43.05 13.33
C ASP A 666 14.24 -43.31 12.69
N TRP A 667 14.03 -42.71 11.52
CA TRP A 667 12.81 -42.88 10.73
C TRP A 667 12.71 -44.28 10.11
N SER A 668 13.69 -45.18 10.31
CA SER A 668 13.59 -46.56 9.82
C SER A 668 12.56 -47.39 10.59
N GLN A 669 12.20 -46.98 11.80
CA GLN A 669 11.17 -47.63 12.61
C GLN A 669 9.94 -46.74 12.75
N ALA A 670 8.76 -47.35 12.61
CA ALA A 670 7.51 -46.65 12.89
C ALA A 670 7.44 -46.26 14.38
N PRO A 671 6.84 -45.10 14.73
CA PRO A 671 6.67 -44.69 16.12
C PRO A 671 5.93 -45.74 16.94
N THR A 672 6.39 -46.02 18.16
CA THR A 672 5.69 -46.93 19.07
C THR A 672 4.38 -46.30 19.55
N GLU A 673 3.48 -47.12 20.09
CA GLU A 673 2.25 -46.59 20.70
C GLU A 673 2.57 -45.64 21.87
N ALA A 674 3.62 -45.91 22.63
CA ALA A 674 4.07 -45.01 23.69
C ALA A 674 4.54 -43.65 23.15
N ASP A 675 5.22 -43.62 22.00
CA ASP A 675 5.65 -42.37 21.34
C ASP A 675 4.45 -41.56 20.86
N LYS A 676 3.44 -42.22 20.30
CA LYS A 676 2.18 -41.58 19.88
C LYS A 676 1.42 -40.99 21.06
N GLN A 677 1.29 -41.74 22.16
CA GLN A 677 0.65 -41.25 23.38
C GLN A 677 1.39 -40.06 24.00
N LEU A 678 2.73 -40.10 24.01
CA LEU A 678 3.54 -38.96 24.46
C LEU A 678 3.34 -37.73 23.55
N ALA A 679 3.35 -37.92 22.24
CA ALA A 679 3.12 -36.84 21.28
C ALA A 679 1.73 -36.22 21.46
N LEU A 680 0.68 -37.05 21.58
CA LEU A 680 -0.69 -36.58 21.81
C LEU A 680 -0.80 -35.78 23.10
N LYS A 681 -0.21 -36.28 24.20
CA LYS A 681 -0.16 -35.57 25.48
C LYS A 681 0.46 -34.17 25.33
N LEU A 682 1.63 -34.08 24.69
CA LEU A 682 2.33 -32.80 24.51
C LEU A 682 1.54 -31.82 23.62
N LEU A 683 0.89 -32.33 22.56
CA LEU A 683 0.06 -31.50 21.68
C LEU A 683 -1.21 -30.99 22.38
N LEU A 684 -1.81 -31.80 23.26
CA LEU A 684 -2.95 -31.39 24.08
C LEU A 684 -2.58 -30.37 25.16
N GLU A 685 -1.41 -30.53 25.80
CA GLU A 685 -0.87 -29.50 26.71
C GLU A 685 -0.63 -28.18 25.96
N ALA A 686 -0.10 -28.23 24.74
CA ALA A 686 0.08 -27.05 23.90
C ALA A 686 -1.26 -26.40 23.49
N TRP A 687 -2.29 -27.21 23.21
CA TRP A 687 -3.64 -26.74 22.90
C TRP A 687 -4.29 -25.98 24.06
N GLU A 688 -4.13 -26.48 25.28
CA GLU A 688 -4.64 -25.80 26.48
C GLU A 688 -3.91 -24.49 26.73
N TYR A 689 -2.57 -24.49 26.66
CA TYR A 689 -1.76 -23.28 26.79
C TYR A 689 -2.09 -22.22 25.73
N SER A 690 -2.53 -22.66 24.54
CA SER A 690 -2.91 -21.77 23.46
C SER A 690 -4.16 -20.94 23.75
N ARG A 691 -4.99 -21.26 24.76
CA ARG A 691 -6.22 -20.51 25.07
C ARG A 691 -5.94 -19.08 25.55
N ASP A 692 -4.78 -18.86 26.17
CA ASP A 692 -4.38 -17.56 26.72
C ASP A 692 -3.66 -16.65 25.71
N HIS A 693 -3.50 -17.09 24.45
CA HIS A 693 -2.70 -16.40 23.42
C HIS A 693 -3.47 -16.33 22.10
N THR A 694 -3.60 -15.14 21.52
CA THR A 694 -4.54 -14.90 20.42
C THR A 694 -4.05 -15.28 19.02
N TYR A 695 -2.76 -15.62 18.79
CA TYR A 695 -2.26 -15.42 17.42
C TYR A 695 -1.26 -16.42 16.76
N TYR A 696 -0.88 -17.60 17.29
CA TYR A 696 0.12 -18.37 16.51
C TYR A 696 0.03 -19.90 16.40
N ALA A 697 -0.80 -20.61 17.17
CA ALA A 697 -0.77 -22.09 17.09
C ALA A 697 -2.13 -22.78 17.09
N ARG A 698 -3.22 -22.08 17.43
CA ARG A 698 -4.49 -22.76 17.68
C ARG A 698 -5.09 -23.37 16.41
N ASP A 699 -4.94 -22.72 15.27
CA ASP A 699 -5.43 -23.22 13.98
C ASP A 699 -4.54 -24.31 13.35
N THR A 700 -3.26 -24.41 13.75
CA THR A 700 -2.30 -25.38 13.20
C THR A 700 -2.16 -26.66 14.01
N LEU A 701 -2.36 -26.61 15.34
CA LEU A 701 -2.28 -27.79 16.22
C LEU A 701 -3.22 -28.95 15.85
N PRO A 702 -4.48 -28.72 15.41
CA PRO A 702 -5.35 -29.81 14.99
C PRO A 702 -4.75 -30.68 13.88
N ARG A 703 -3.89 -30.11 13.02
CA ARG A 703 -3.18 -30.86 11.97
C ARG A 703 -2.22 -31.89 12.53
N GLU A 704 -1.43 -31.51 13.53
CA GLU A 704 -0.50 -32.45 14.14
C GLU A 704 -1.23 -33.48 15.01
N VAL A 705 -2.29 -33.07 15.71
CA VAL A 705 -3.13 -33.98 16.50
C VAL A 705 -3.82 -35.01 15.61
N ALA A 706 -4.34 -34.62 14.44
CA ALA A 706 -5.05 -35.53 13.55
C ALA A 706 -4.18 -36.68 13.03
N ARG A 707 -2.85 -36.53 13.01
CA ARG A 707 -1.92 -37.60 12.63
C ARG A 707 -1.82 -38.70 13.70
N VAL A 708 -2.27 -38.41 14.92
CA VAL A 708 -2.28 -39.33 16.06
C VAL A 708 -3.70 -39.74 16.42
N ASP A 709 -4.60 -38.77 16.60
CA ASP A 709 -6.01 -38.96 16.92
C ASP A 709 -6.89 -37.98 16.10
N PRO A 710 -7.47 -38.43 14.97
CA PRO A 710 -8.36 -37.63 14.14
C PRO A 710 -9.63 -37.17 14.89
N ALA A 711 -10.14 -37.96 15.84
CA ALA A 711 -11.38 -37.60 16.53
C ALA A 711 -11.17 -36.38 17.42
N VAL A 712 -10.07 -36.36 18.18
CA VAL A 712 -9.70 -35.22 19.01
C VAL A 712 -9.43 -33.97 18.16
N ALA A 713 -8.75 -34.12 17.02
CA ALA A 713 -8.53 -33.00 16.11
C ALA A 713 -9.84 -32.39 15.57
N ARG A 714 -10.84 -33.23 15.30
CA ARG A 714 -12.18 -32.77 14.90
C ARG A 714 -12.80 -31.86 15.94
N ASP A 715 -12.75 -32.28 17.20
CA ASP A 715 -13.31 -31.52 18.31
C ASP A 715 -12.55 -30.20 18.52
N MET A 716 -11.22 -30.21 18.38
CA MET A 716 -10.40 -28.99 18.42
C MET A 716 -10.80 -28.00 17.33
N VAL A 717 -11.01 -28.46 16.09
CA VAL A 717 -11.46 -27.59 14.98
C VAL A 717 -12.83 -26.99 15.28
N ARG A 718 -13.76 -27.78 15.84
CA ARG A 718 -15.11 -27.30 16.19
C ARG A 718 -15.11 -26.32 17.35
N ASP A 719 -14.13 -26.38 18.25
CA ASP A 719 -13.92 -25.41 19.34
C ASP A 719 -13.39 -24.05 18.85
N LEU A 720 -12.92 -23.93 17.60
CA LEU A 720 -12.45 -22.66 17.05
C LEU A 720 -13.61 -21.69 16.74
N PRO A 721 -13.39 -20.36 16.87
CA PRO A 721 -14.31 -19.34 16.36
C PRO A 721 -14.62 -19.54 14.88
N ALA A 722 -15.84 -19.19 14.45
CA ALA A 722 -16.34 -19.49 13.09
C ALA A 722 -15.40 -19.00 11.97
N GLY A 723 -14.81 -17.81 12.09
CA GLY A 723 -13.86 -17.28 11.10
C GLY A 723 -12.53 -18.05 11.02
N ASN A 724 -12.04 -18.58 12.15
CA ASN A 724 -10.79 -19.34 12.22
C ASN A 724 -11.00 -20.81 11.82
N ARG A 725 -12.20 -21.35 12.01
CA ARG A 725 -12.56 -22.72 11.65
C ARG A 725 -12.41 -22.98 10.16
N GLU A 726 -12.85 -22.05 9.32
CA GLU A 726 -12.77 -22.19 7.86
C GLU A 726 -11.31 -22.32 7.37
N TRP A 727 -10.44 -21.46 7.88
CA TRP A 727 -9.00 -21.52 7.60
C TRP A 727 -8.40 -22.84 8.10
N ALA A 728 -8.67 -23.22 9.35
CA ALA A 728 -8.16 -24.45 9.94
C ALA A 728 -8.56 -25.69 9.14
N VAL A 729 -9.83 -25.82 8.73
CA VAL A 729 -10.30 -26.96 7.93
C VAL A 729 -9.59 -27.01 6.57
N SER A 730 -9.43 -25.86 5.91
CA SER A 730 -8.80 -25.79 4.58
C SER A 730 -7.34 -26.27 4.59
N VAL A 731 -6.57 -25.87 5.61
CA VAL A 731 -5.16 -26.26 5.78
C VAL A 731 -5.05 -27.70 6.27
N LEU A 732 -5.93 -28.10 7.19
CA LEU A 732 -5.94 -29.43 7.82
C LEU A 732 -6.14 -30.54 6.80
N LEU A 733 -7.27 -30.51 6.06
CA LEU A 733 -7.64 -31.61 5.17
C LEU A 733 -6.67 -31.77 4.00
N GLY A 734 -6.21 -30.65 3.42
CA GLY A 734 -5.23 -30.68 2.34
C GLY A 734 -3.91 -31.30 2.78
N SER A 735 -3.37 -30.87 3.92
CA SER A 735 -2.09 -31.37 4.45
C SER A 735 -2.19 -32.84 4.89
N LEU A 736 -3.31 -33.24 5.51
CA LEU A 736 -3.50 -34.63 5.93
C LEU A 736 -3.69 -35.57 4.74
N ALA A 737 -4.32 -35.14 3.65
CA ALA A 737 -4.47 -35.97 2.47
C ALA A 737 -3.11 -36.46 1.94
N GLU A 738 -2.10 -35.60 2.03
CA GLU A 738 -0.71 -35.92 1.68
C GLU A 738 -0.01 -36.75 2.77
N LEU A 739 -0.04 -36.28 4.02
CA LEU A 739 0.81 -36.80 5.11
C LEU A 739 0.21 -37.99 5.87
N ALA A 740 -1.11 -38.05 5.99
CA ALA A 740 -1.86 -39.03 6.79
C ALA A 740 -3.28 -39.25 6.21
N PRO A 741 -3.40 -39.88 5.03
CA PRO A 741 -4.65 -39.98 4.28
C PRO A 741 -5.77 -40.71 5.05
N GLU A 742 -5.43 -41.71 5.86
CA GLU A 742 -6.40 -42.40 6.72
C GLU A 742 -7.04 -41.46 7.77
N SER A 743 -6.28 -40.50 8.29
CA SER A 743 -6.79 -39.45 9.17
C SER A 743 -7.68 -38.48 8.40
N ALA A 744 -7.30 -38.12 7.17
CA ALA A 744 -8.10 -37.25 6.32
C ALA A 744 -9.48 -37.86 5.99
N LEU A 745 -9.54 -39.17 5.72
CA LEU A 745 -10.79 -39.90 5.47
C LEU A 745 -11.77 -39.81 6.64
N GLN A 746 -11.25 -39.86 7.88
CA GLN A 746 -12.07 -39.76 9.08
C GLN A 746 -12.60 -38.34 9.33
N LEU A 747 -12.03 -37.33 8.66
CA LEU A 747 -12.34 -35.90 8.87
C LEU A 747 -13.11 -35.26 7.72
N LEU A 748 -13.58 -36.06 6.74
CA LEU A 748 -14.32 -35.54 5.59
C LEU A 748 -15.61 -34.81 5.96
N ASP A 749 -16.18 -35.09 7.14
CA ASP A 749 -17.36 -34.38 7.65
C ASP A 749 -17.10 -32.89 7.90
N LEU A 750 -15.84 -32.50 8.13
CA LEU A 750 -15.46 -31.08 8.28
C LEU A 750 -15.62 -30.28 6.97
N LEU A 751 -15.75 -30.92 5.80
CA LEU A 751 -16.03 -30.22 4.54
C LEU A 751 -17.38 -29.49 4.57
N ASP A 752 -18.32 -29.98 5.36
CA ASP A 752 -19.65 -29.37 5.51
C ASP A 752 -19.59 -28.10 6.39
N ASP A 753 -18.52 -27.92 7.17
CA ASP A 753 -18.29 -26.72 7.99
C ASP A 753 -17.70 -25.53 7.19
N LEU A 754 -17.32 -25.75 5.91
CA LEU A 754 -16.79 -24.69 5.04
C LEU A 754 -17.92 -23.85 4.44
N ASN A 755 -17.93 -22.54 4.69
CA ASN A 755 -18.94 -21.62 4.15
C ASN A 755 -18.64 -21.16 2.72
N SER A 756 -17.36 -20.94 2.37
CA SER A 756 -16.96 -20.53 1.03
C SER A 756 -16.96 -21.70 0.04
N ASN A 757 -17.58 -21.48 -1.12
CA ASN A 757 -17.52 -22.43 -2.24
C ASN A 757 -16.09 -22.59 -2.76
N ASP A 758 -15.29 -21.53 -2.79
CA ASP A 758 -13.90 -21.57 -3.26
C ASP A 758 -13.01 -22.39 -2.31
N THR A 759 -13.16 -22.20 -0.99
CA THR A 759 -12.40 -22.97 0.02
C THR A 759 -12.80 -24.44 -0.03
N ARG A 760 -14.10 -24.74 -0.18
CA ARG A 760 -14.61 -26.10 -0.34
C ARG A 760 -14.09 -26.75 -1.62
N ALA A 761 -14.00 -25.99 -2.72
CA ALA A 761 -13.46 -26.46 -3.98
C ALA A 761 -11.99 -26.87 -3.86
N VAL A 762 -11.14 -26.04 -3.23
CA VAL A 762 -9.73 -26.34 -3.00
C VAL A 762 -9.57 -27.60 -2.14
N ALA A 763 -10.30 -27.69 -1.02
CA ALA A 763 -10.22 -28.83 -0.12
C ALA A 763 -10.61 -30.14 -0.82
N CYS A 764 -11.76 -30.15 -1.52
CA CYS A 764 -12.22 -31.31 -2.28
C CYS A 764 -11.26 -31.70 -3.41
N ALA A 765 -10.71 -30.74 -4.17
CA ALA A 765 -9.77 -30.99 -5.25
C ALA A 765 -8.45 -31.59 -4.73
N THR A 766 -7.95 -31.05 -3.61
CA THR A 766 -6.73 -31.53 -2.95
C THR A 766 -6.91 -32.97 -2.45
N LEU A 767 -8.01 -33.24 -1.75
CA LEU A 767 -8.36 -34.58 -1.29
C LEU A 767 -8.51 -35.55 -2.46
N ALA A 768 -9.20 -35.16 -3.54
CA ALA A 768 -9.35 -35.99 -4.73
C ALA A 768 -7.99 -36.39 -5.33
N TYR A 769 -7.05 -35.45 -5.46
CA TYR A 769 -5.72 -35.72 -5.99
C TYR A 769 -4.90 -36.70 -5.12
N HIS A 770 -4.83 -36.45 -3.81
CA HIS A 770 -4.01 -37.26 -2.90
C HIS A 770 -4.64 -38.63 -2.57
N LEU A 771 -5.97 -38.74 -2.57
CA LEU A 771 -6.68 -39.99 -2.32
C LEU A 771 -6.88 -40.85 -3.58
N ALA A 772 -6.76 -40.30 -4.79
CA ALA A 772 -6.95 -41.05 -6.04
C ALA A 772 -6.18 -42.38 -6.12
N PRO A 773 -4.90 -42.50 -5.70
CA PRO A 773 -4.19 -43.77 -5.73
C PRO A 773 -4.70 -44.83 -4.73
N ARG A 774 -5.44 -44.42 -3.70
CA ARG A 774 -5.90 -45.29 -2.59
C ARG A 774 -7.38 -45.64 -2.72
N ASP A 775 -8.21 -44.65 -3.00
CA ASP A 775 -9.65 -44.80 -3.19
C ASP A 775 -10.11 -43.97 -4.41
N PRO A 776 -9.99 -44.53 -5.63
CA PRO A 776 -10.41 -43.86 -6.85
C PRO A 776 -11.90 -43.49 -6.87
N LYS A 777 -12.75 -44.26 -6.17
CA LYS A 777 -14.19 -44.02 -6.14
C LYS A 777 -14.50 -42.76 -5.33
N LEU A 778 -14.00 -42.69 -4.10
CA LEU A 778 -14.15 -41.51 -3.25
C LEU A 778 -13.47 -40.28 -3.86
N ALA A 779 -12.28 -40.45 -4.43
CA ALA A 779 -11.61 -39.38 -5.16
C ALA A 779 -12.45 -38.87 -6.34
N GLY A 780 -13.16 -39.75 -7.04
CA GLY A 780 -14.15 -39.39 -8.06
C GLY A 780 -15.34 -38.59 -7.52
N GLU A 781 -15.88 -38.97 -6.35
CA GLU A 781 -16.96 -38.24 -5.70
C GLU A 781 -16.51 -36.84 -5.25
N LEU A 782 -15.33 -36.73 -4.64
CA LEU A 782 -14.72 -35.47 -4.21
C LEU A 782 -14.37 -34.57 -5.41
N PHE A 783 -13.90 -35.16 -6.50
CA PHE A 783 -13.66 -34.45 -7.76
C PHE A 783 -14.94 -33.80 -8.29
N VAL A 784 -16.07 -34.53 -8.29
CA VAL A 784 -17.37 -33.97 -8.70
C VAL A 784 -17.77 -32.82 -7.78
N ARG A 785 -17.66 -32.98 -6.45
CA ARG A 785 -17.95 -31.91 -5.50
C ARG A 785 -17.07 -30.68 -5.72
N ALA A 786 -15.79 -30.86 -6.01
CA ALA A 786 -14.87 -29.77 -6.32
C ALA A 786 -15.28 -29.04 -7.60
N THR A 787 -15.58 -29.76 -8.69
CA THR A 787 -16.01 -29.14 -9.96
C THR A 787 -17.33 -28.36 -9.84
N GLN A 788 -18.25 -28.78 -8.96
CA GLN A 788 -19.49 -28.05 -8.69
C GLN A 788 -19.27 -26.77 -7.87
N ALA A 789 -18.22 -26.74 -7.06
CA ALA A 789 -17.90 -25.63 -6.16
C ALA A 789 -16.96 -24.59 -6.81
N VAL A 790 -16.11 -24.99 -7.77
CA VAL A 790 -15.24 -24.07 -8.50
C VAL A 790 -16.08 -23.12 -9.36
N ASN A 791 -15.88 -21.81 -9.18
CA ASN A 791 -16.36 -20.82 -10.13
C ASN A 791 -15.38 -20.69 -11.31
N PRO A 792 -15.73 -21.16 -12.53
CA PRO A 792 -14.81 -21.13 -13.66
C PRO A 792 -14.49 -19.72 -14.18
N GLN A 793 -15.27 -18.70 -13.79
CA GLN A 793 -15.03 -17.29 -14.16
C GLN A 793 -14.34 -16.48 -13.05
N ALA A 794 -13.97 -17.10 -11.92
CA ALA A 794 -13.30 -16.40 -10.84
C ALA A 794 -11.88 -16.00 -11.22
N LYS A 795 -11.57 -14.70 -11.13
CA LYS A 795 -10.24 -14.13 -11.33
C LYS A 795 -9.43 -14.13 -10.03
N SER A 796 -9.39 -15.28 -9.34
CA SER A 796 -8.73 -15.41 -8.04
C SER A 796 -7.62 -16.43 -8.08
N ILE A 797 -6.56 -16.17 -7.31
CA ILE A 797 -5.45 -17.11 -7.10
C ILE A 797 -5.98 -18.45 -6.54
N THR A 798 -6.96 -18.39 -5.64
CA THR A 798 -7.61 -19.57 -5.04
C THR A 798 -8.28 -20.46 -6.09
N ALA A 799 -8.95 -19.88 -7.08
CA ALA A 799 -9.58 -20.63 -8.16
C ALA A 799 -8.54 -21.36 -9.04
N VAL A 800 -7.42 -20.69 -9.33
CA VAL A 800 -6.31 -21.29 -10.09
C VAL A 800 -5.66 -22.43 -9.30
N PHE A 801 -5.49 -22.30 -7.98
CA PHE A 801 -5.03 -23.41 -7.14
C PHE A 801 -5.99 -24.58 -7.14
N ALA A 802 -7.31 -24.35 -6.99
CA ALA A 802 -8.32 -25.41 -7.08
C ALA A 802 -8.27 -26.13 -8.45
N GLY A 803 -8.15 -25.36 -9.54
CA GLY A 803 -8.01 -25.89 -10.90
C GLY A 803 -6.76 -26.75 -11.07
N SER A 804 -5.63 -26.37 -10.47
CA SER A 804 -4.39 -27.17 -10.52
C SER A 804 -4.56 -28.56 -9.91
N TYR A 805 -5.27 -28.66 -8.77
CA TYR A 805 -5.53 -29.93 -8.11
C TYR A 805 -6.58 -30.75 -8.87
N LEU A 806 -7.59 -30.10 -9.47
CA LEU A 806 -8.55 -30.77 -10.34
C LEU A 806 -7.89 -31.41 -11.55
N VAL A 807 -7.00 -30.70 -12.25
CA VAL A 807 -6.25 -31.26 -13.38
C VAL A 807 -5.45 -32.49 -12.95
N ARG A 808 -4.70 -32.38 -11.85
CA ARG A 808 -3.89 -33.49 -11.34
C ARG A 808 -4.75 -34.67 -10.86
N ALA A 809 -5.87 -34.41 -10.21
CA ALA A 809 -6.84 -35.43 -9.84
C ALA A 809 -7.44 -36.12 -11.07
N ALA A 810 -7.82 -35.37 -12.10
CA ALA A 810 -8.34 -35.93 -13.35
C ALA A 810 -7.32 -36.84 -14.04
N LEU A 811 -6.06 -36.44 -14.08
CA LEU A 811 -4.96 -37.23 -14.64
C LEU A 811 -4.74 -38.53 -13.84
N ARG A 812 -4.74 -38.47 -12.50
CA ARG A 812 -4.62 -39.67 -11.65
C ARG A 812 -5.82 -40.61 -11.75
N LEU A 813 -7.01 -40.06 -11.95
CA LEU A 813 -8.25 -40.83 -12.14
C LEU A 813 -8.42 -41.35 -13.57
N GLY A 814 -7.50 -41.01 -14.50
CA GLY A 814 -7.56 -41.44 -15.90
C GLY A 814 -8.76 -40.88 -16.66
N ARG A 815 -9.17 -39.63 -16.38
CA ARG A 815 -10.32 -39.01 -17.02
C ARG A 815 -9.97 -38.39 -18.38
N ASP A 816 -10.85 -38.59 -19.35
CA ASP A 816 -10.70 -38.07 -20.73
C ASP A 816 -10.86 -36.53 -20.83
N ASP A 817 -11.35 -35.87 -19.78
CA ASP A 817 -11.55 -34.42 -19.72
C ASP A 817 -10.40 -33.65 -19.05
N ALA A 818 -9.32 -34.33 -18.66
CA ALA A 818 -8.17 -33.72 -18.01
C ALA A 818 -7.55 -32.57 -18.83
N ASP A 819 -7.41 -32.75 -20.15
CA ASP A 819 -6.88 -31.71 -21.04
C ASP A 819 -7.78 -30.48 -21.12
N LYS A 820 -9.12 -30.66 -21.13
CA LYS A 820 -10.07 -29.55 -21.13
C LYS A 820 -10.02 -28.75 -19.84
N LEU A 821 -9.85 -29.43 -18.71
CA LEU A 821 -9.67 -28.79 -17.41
C LEU A 821 -8.35 -28.01 -17.36
N PHE A 822 -7.29 -28.56 -17.95
CA PHE A 822 -6.02 -27.88 -18.08
C PHE A 822 -6.13 -26.62 -18.94
N ASP A 823 -6.84 -26.68 -20.08
CA ASP A 823 -7.08 -25.51 -20.92
C ASP A 823 -7.86 -24.43 -20.15
N SER A 824 -8.87 -24.82 -19.38
CA SER A 824 -9.62 -23.89 -18.52
C SER A 824 -8.74 -23.26 -17.44
N LEU A 825 -7.87 -24.04 -16.79
CA LEU A 825 -6.90 -23.55 -15.80
C LEU A 825 -5.93 -22.54 -16.43
N LEU A 826 -5.43 -22.84 -17.62
CA LEU A 826 -4.51 -21.96 -18.35
C LEU A 826 -5.19 -20.63 -18.69
N GLU A 827 -6.44 -20.65 -19.16
CA GLU A 827 -7.20 -19.42 -19.41
C GLU A 827 -7.49 -18.62 -18.14
N GLN A 828 -7.73 -19.28 -17.00
CA GLN A 828 -7.87 -18.60 -15.71
C GLN A 828 -6.56 -17.95 -15.26
N ALA A 829 -5.43 -18.65 -15.39
CA ALA A 829 -4.11 -18.13 -15.02
C ALA A 829 -3.72 -16.91 -15.87
N LYS A 830 -4.07 -16.91 -17.17
CA LYS A 830 -3.86 -15.76 -18.07
C LYS A 830 -4.62 -14.51 -17.65
N GLN A 831 -5.75 -14.66 -16.94
CA GLN A 831 -6.57 -13.54 -16.49
C GLN A 831 -6.03 -12.85 -15.21
N LEU A 832 -4.94 -13.33 -14.61
CA LEU A 832 -4.36 -12.78 -13.37
C LEU A 832 -3.46 -11.54 -13.57
N GLY A 833 -3.36 -10.99 -14.77
CA GLY A 833 -2.59 -9.77 -15.06
C GLY A 833 -1.11 -9.91 -14.69
N ASP A 834 -0.58 -8.99 -13.90
CA ASP A 834 0.86 -8.92 -13.51
C ASP A 834 1.35 -10.15 -12.73
N LYS A 835 0.44 -10.99 -12.22
CA LYS A 835 0.76 -12.24 -11.51
C LYS A 835 0.75 -13.48 -12.41
N LYS A 836 0.45 -13.33 -13.71
CA LYS A 836 0.36 -14.44 -14.70
C LYS A 836 1.65 -15.27 -14.68
N ASP A 837 2.80 -14.66 -14.91
CA ASP A 837 4.06 -15.40 -15.09
C ASP A 837 4.51 -16.09 -13.80
N ASP A 838 4.42 -15.41 -12.65
CA ASP A 838 4.73 -16.01 -11.34
C ASP A 838 3.80 -17.20 -11.03
N MET A 839 2.52 -17.09 -11.41
CA MET A 839 1.55 -18.18 -11.26
C MET A 839 1.82 -19.34 -12.22
N LEU A 840 2.11 -19.07 -13.49
CA LEU A 840 2.43 -20.10 -14.49
C LEU A 840 3.70 -20.87 -14.11
N ALA A 841 4.71 -20.20 -13.56
CA ALA A 841 5.93 -20.84 -13.05
C ALA A 841 5.61 -21.79 -11.88
N GLY A 842 4.85 -21.32 -10.88
CA GLY A 842 4.43 -22.17 -9.76
C GLY A 842 3.56 -23.36 -10.18
N LEU A 843 2.68 -23.16 -11.16
CA LEU A 843 1.89 -24.25 -11.74
C LEU A 843 2.75 -25.25 -12.52
N ALA A 844 3.77 -24.79 -13.24
CA ALA A 844 4.69 -25.65 -13.97
C ALA A 844 5.51 -26.53 -13.01
N GLU A 845 5.94 -25.99 -11.88
CA GLU A 845 6.59 -26.74 -10.80
C GLU A 845 5.64 -27.81 -10.22
N GLN A 846 4.40 -27.44 -9.90
CA GLN A 846 3.39 -28.37 -9.37
C GLN A 846 2.98 -29.47 -10.35
N LEU A 847 3.02 -29.19 -11.64
CA LEU A 847 2.72 -30.12 -12.73
C LEU A 847 3.98 -30.77 -13.31
N GLY A 848 5.14 -30.64 -12.65
CA GLY A 848 6.40 -31.25 -13.10
C GLY A 848 6.33 -32.78 -13.24
N GLU A 849 5.41 -33.44 -12.52
CA GLU A 849 5.08 -34.87 -12.69
C GLU A 849 4.46 -35.19 -14.07
N TYR A 850 4.03 -34.17 -14.82
CA TYR A 850 3.38 -34.24 -16.13
C TYR A 850 4.11 -33.35 -17.16
N PRO A 851 5.24 -33.80 -17.72
CA PRO A 851 6.16 -32.96 -18.50
C PRO A 851 5.51 -32.21 -19.67
N ALA A 852 4.59 -32.85 -20.39
CA ALA A 852 3.89 -32.22 -21.51
C ALA A 852 3.01 -31.03 -21.08
N LEU A 853 2.40 -31.08 -19.89
CA LEU A 853 1.59 -30.00 -19.35
C LEU A 853 2.47 -28.89 -18.76
N ALA A 854 3.56 -29.26 -18.06
CA ALA A 854 4.55 -28.32 -17.56
C ALA A 854 5.23 -27.54 -18.70
N GLU A 855 5.56 -28.19 -19.81
CA GLU A 855 6.12 -27.56 -21.01
C GLU A 855 5.12 -26.60 -21.66
N ARG A 856 3.83 -26.99 -21.75
CA ARG A 856 2.75 -26.12 -22.23
C ARG A 856 2.59 -24.87 -21.35
N LEU A 857 2.74 -24.97 -20.03
CA LEU A 857 2.72 -23.80 -19.12
C LEU A 857 3.94 -22.92 -19.29
N THR A 858 5.13 -23.53 -19.33
CA THR A 858 6.41 -22.82 -19.49
C THR A 858 6.46 -22.07 -20.83
N GLY A 859 5.89 -22.64 -21.89
CA GLY A 859 5.76 -22.00 -23.20
C GLY A 859 4.79 -20.80 -23.24
N GLN A 860 4.04 -20.54 -22.17
CA GLN A 860 3.12 -19.39 -22.04
C GLN A 860 3.70 -18.28 -21.15
N ILE A 861 4.88 -18.49 -20.57
CA ILE A 861 5.62 -17.49 -19.79
C ILE A 861 6.30 -16.54 -20.77
N GLU A 862 5.90 -15.27 -20.76
CA GLU A 862 6.39 -14.25 -21.71
C GLU A 862 7.56 -13.42 -21.14
N SER A 863 7.97 -13.69 -19.91
CA SER A 863 9.07 -12.99 -19.24
C SER A 863 10.40 -13.11 -20.00
N THR A 864 11.08 -11.97 -20.20
CA THR A 864 12.42 -11.87 -20.79
C THR A 864 13.56 -12.22 -19.82
N ASN A 865 13.26 -12.66 -18.59
CA ASN A 865 14.25 -12.97 -17.57
C ASN A 865 14.71 -14.44 -17.64
N GLU A 866 15.89 -14.65 -18.21
CA GLU A 866 16.51 -15.97 -18.45
C GLU A 866 16.84 -16.77 -17.17
N LYS A 867 16.82 -16.14 -15.98
CA LYS A 867 16.94 -16.82 -14.67
C LYS A 867 15.61 -17.32 -14.12
N ARG A 868 14.48 -16.82 -14.64
CA ARG A 868 13.11 -17.19 -14.22
C ARG A 868 12.47 -18.26 -15.10
N ARG A 869 12.91 -18.38 -16.36
CA ARG A 869 12.59 -19.49 -17.26
C ARG A 869 13.49 -20.68 -16.94
#